data_AF-A0A349DKP2-F1
#
_entry.id   AF-A0A349DKP2-F1
#
_cell.length_a   1.000
_cell.length_b   1.000
_cell.length_c   1.000
_cell.angle_alpha   90.00
_cell.angle_beta   90.00
_cell.angle_gamma   90.00
#
_symmetry.space_group_name_H-M   'P 1'
#
loop_
_entity.id
_entity.type
_entity.pdbx_description
1 polymer ?
#
loop_
_entity_poly.entity_id
_entity_poly.type
_entity_poly.pdbx_seq_one_letter_code
_entity_poly.pdbx_strand_id
1 'polypeptide(L)'
;MKKLYLTIIFGLIGLVQLSAQENVFFRDDFDDNQNDWLIQDTKEATTEIVDGVYRINHKNRKGGRVFHKDIYINPKQDFYIEMKFTQIKGTRKHGAGLMWGMADVGNMYSFIVTHDGYYRISMFKKRKYYNVKKWAPSKYIRSIGKPNVLAIEKKRFVLSFYINGHKVQEIAYPPLFGTKVGLDVNYNMLLEVDYLMIKHPPVKINLLKQSLDASTKENLGDQVNSPHAEVAPVISPDGKTLYLVRDKHPENIVPNQKNDIWHTQLLANNTWSKITHAGRPLNNEGHNQVISVLPDGNTLLLNGTYGGGQSAQRGLYLSHRSANGWQKPQAIKIKNYYNRAAFVSECISADAKTLILSVERSDTQGGRDLYVSFMQADSSWSEPLNLGMQVNTFADDITPFLAADNVTLYYSTKGEPGYGDNDIFVTRRLDDTWTNWSTPLNLGPAINTADWDAYYTIPASGEYAYFVSYKNTLGKSDIFRIKLPDAAKPNPVVLVQGKVINQKTGKPIGTTIVYDDLKSHKQVGVARSNPKDGSYRIVLPYQKLYGFHAEKSGFYPISKSLDLLKTNQYQEIKRDLFLVPLEKGQAIRLNNLFFDYNQDTLKRSSFPELKRLVKILREHPAMVVEIAGHTDSEGEATKNLRLSKARANAVVNYLVAQRIAMARLVARGYGETRPLAPNTSEQGRSRNRRVEFRIIQK
;
A
#
# COMPACT_ATOMS: atom_id res chain seq x y z
N MET A 1 -48.38 35.45 -54.73
CA MET A 1 -49.61 35.79 -53.96
C MET A 1 -50.09 34.55 -53.21
N LYS A 2 -50.30 34.68 -51.89
CA LYS A 2 -51.25 33.96 -50.98
C LYS A 2 -51.58 32.48 -51.24
N LYS A 3 -51.19 31.58 -50.31
CA LYS A 3 -51.99 30.88 -49.26
C LYS A 3 -52.10 29.37 -49.59
N LEU A 4 -51.35 28.50 -48.91
CA LEU A 4 -51.66 27.79 -47.65
C LEU A 4 -52.79 26.76 -47.81
N TYR A 5 -52.44 25.46 -47.81
CA TYR A 5 -53.22 24.44 -47.10
C TYR A 5 -52.29 23.38 -46.49
N LEU A 6 -52.62 23.09 -45.24
CA LEU A 6 -51.98 22.25 -44.24
C LEU A 6 -52.48 20.81 -44.43
N THR A 7 -51.58 19.84 -44.57
CA THR A 7 -51.93 18.41 -44.45
C THR A 7 -51.05 17.79 -43.37
N ILE A 8 -51.66 17.56 -42.20
CA ILE A 8 -51.07 16.85 -41.07
C ILE A 8 -51.10 15.35 -41.40
N ILE A 9 -49.93 14.74 -41.56
CA ILE A 9 -49.78 13.28 -41.63
C ILE A 9 -49.34 12.80 -40.25
N PHE A 10 -50.23 12.12 -39.54
CA PHE A 10 -49.90 11.34 -38.35
C PHE A 10 -49.08 10.11 -38.79
N GLY A 11 -47.77 10.20 -38.67
CA GLY A 11 -46.88 9.03 -38.76
C GLY A 11 -46.95 8.24 -37.45
N LEU A 12 -47.56 7.06 -37.50
CA LEU A 12 -47.56 6.06 -36.44
C LEU A 12 -46.10 5.60 -36.19
N ILE A 13 -45.41 6.20 -35.22
CA ILE A 13 -44.14 5.64 -34.73
C ILE A 13 -44.51 4.50 -33.79
N GLY A 14 -44.44 3.27 -34.31
CA GLY A 14 -44.45 2.08 -33.49
C GLY A 14 -43.27 2.13 -32.51
N LEU A 15 -43.57 2.37 -31.24
CA LEU A 15 -42.66 2.09 -30.13
C LEU A 15 -42.45 0.59 -30.08
N VAL A 16 -41.42 0.10 -30.76
CA VAL A 16 -40.83 -1.19 -30.45
C VAL A 16 -40.23 -1.04 -29.06
N GLN A 17 -40.99 -1.43 -28.03
CA GLN A 17 -40.40 -1.72 -26.72
C GLN A 17 -39.42 -2.87 -26.95
N LEU A 18 -38.13 -2.55 -27.06
CA LEU A 18 -37.10 -3.53 -26.74
C LEU A 18 -37.34 -3.90 -25.28
N SER A 19 -37.94 -5.07 -25.04
CA SER A 19 -37.80 -5.73 -23.75
C SER A 19 -36.30 -5.92 -23.54
N ALA A 20 -35.72 -5.14 -22.62
CA ALA A 20 -34.38 -5.43 -22.15
C ALA A 20 -34.40 -6.88 -21.65
N GLN A 21 -33.69 -7.75 -22.36
CA GLN A 21 -33.51 -9.13 -21.97
C GLN A 21 -33.00 -9.10 -20.52
N GLU A 22 -33.80 -9.64 -19.59
CA GLU A 22 -33.44 -9.62 -18.18
C GLU A 22 -32.14 -10.42 -18.03
N ASN A 23 -31.02 -9.73 -17.74
CA ASN A 23 -29.72 -10.37 -17.58
C ASN A 23 -29.72 -11.19 -16.29
N VAL A 24 -30.17 -12.44 -16.39
CA VAL A 24 -30.02 -13.46 -15.35
C VAL A 24 -28.53 -13.80 -15.27
N PHE A 25 -27.92 -13.43 -14.14
CA PHE A 25 -26.50 -13.68 -13.89
C PHE A 25 -26.27 -15.08 -13.34
N PHE A 26 -27.12 -15.48 -12.41
CA PHE A 26 -27.09 -16.80 -11.81
C PHE A 26 -28.53 -17.31 -11.73
N ARG A 27 -28.74 -18.56 -12.14
CA ARG A 27 -29.97 -19.28 -11.90
C ARG A 27 -29.62 -20.73 -11.67
N ASP A 28 -30.20 -21.27 -10.60
CA ASP A 28 -30.17 -22.69 -10.32
C ASP A 28 -31.60 -23.16 -10.15
N ASP A 29 -32.02 -24.08 -11.02
CA ASP A 29 -33.30 -24.78 -10.98
C ASP A 29 -33.18 -26.15 -10.31
N PHE A 30 -31.98 -26.51 -9.82
CA PHE A 30 -31.68 -27.74 -9.09
C PHE A 30 -32.03 -29.03 -9.87
N ASP A 31 -31.89 -29.01 -11.20
CA ASP A 31 -31.98 -30.20 -12.06
C ASP A 31 -30.79 -31.15 -11.84
N ASP A 32 -29.65 -30.61 -11.40
CA ASP A 32 -28.44 -31.33 -11.01
C ASP A 32 -27.70 -30.57 -9.89
N ASN A 33 -26.51 -31.05 -9.50
CA ASN A 33 -25.66 -30.38 -8.51
C ASN A 33 -24.40 -29.72 -9.11
N GLN A 34 -24.47 -29.20 -10.34
CA GLN A 34 -23.30 -28.57 -11.00
C GLN A 34 -22.75 -27.36 -10.25
N ASN A 35 -23.57 -26.69 -9.44
CA ASN A 35 -23.18 -25.56 -8.61
C ASN A 35 -22.68 -25.99 -7.21
N ASP A 36 -22.45 -27.29 -6.98
CA ASP A 36 -21.86 -27.89 -5.78
C ASP A 36 -22.60 -27.61 -4.46
N TRP A 37 -23.93 -27.46 -4.46
CA TRP A 37 -24.70 -27.24 -3.24
C TRP A 37 -24.41 -28.32 -2.20
N LEU A 38 -24.46 -27.92 -0.93
CA LEU A 38 -24.16 -28.81 0.19
C LEU A 38 -25.13 -29.99 0.19
N ILE A 39 -24.62 -31.19 -0.06
CA ILE A 39 -25.33 -32.47 0.11
C ILE A 39 -24.77 -33.13 1.36
N GLN A 40 -25.65 -33.48 2.30
CA GLN A 40 -25.24 -34.07 3.56
C GLN A 40 -26.37 -34.89 4.18
N ASP A 41 -26.01 -35.88 4.99
CA ASP A 41 -26.92 -36.51 5.94
C ASP A 41 -26.30 -36.51 7.33
N THR A 42 -26.77 -35.59 8.17
CA THR A 42 -26.29 -35.40 9.53
C THR A 42 -27.44 -35.53 10.53
N LYS A 43 -27.10 -35.59 11.82
CA LYS A 43 -28.12 -35.59 12.89
C LYS A 43 -28.91 -34.27 12.92
N GLU A 44 -28.28 -33.17 12.48
CA GLU A 44 -28.85 -31.83 12.51
C GLU A 44 -29.66 -31.49 11.25
N ALA A 45 -29.24 -31.97 10.08
CA ALA A 45 -29.94 -31.76 8.82
C ALA A 45 -29.57 -32.77 7.72
N THR A 46 -30.53 -33.06 6.84
CA THR A 46 -30.29 -33.73 5.55
C THR A 46 -30.52 -32.75 4.42
N THR A 47 -29.68 -32.76 3.40
CA THR A 47 -29.86 -31.99 2.16
C THR A 47 -29.55 -32.86 0.96
N GLU A 48 -30.39 -32.76 -0.07
CA GLU A 48 -30.29 -33.52 -1.31
C GLU A 48 -30.86 -32.72 -2.48
N ILE A 49 -30.39 -33.00 -3.70
CA ILE A 49 -31.02 -32.52 -4.94
C ILE A 49 -31.71 -33.72 -5.58
N VAL A 50 -33.01 -33.57 -5.82
CA VAL A 50 -33.88 -34.67 -6.24
C VAL A 50 -35.15 -34.09 -6.85
N ASP A 51 -35.60 -34.64 -7.97
CA ASP A 51 -36.81 -34.23 -8.67
C ASP A 51 -36.87 -32.71 -9.01
N GLY A 52 -35.73 -32.11 -9.37
CA GLY A 52 -35.66 -30.68 -9.73
C GLY A 52 -35.85 -29.72 -8.55
N VAL A 53 -35.55 -30.17 -7.33
CA VAL A 53 -35.57 -29.31 -6.13
C VAL A 53 -34.35 -29.56 -5.24
N TYR A 54 -33.89 -28.51 -4.56
CA TYR A 54 -32.99 -28.67 -3.42
C TYR A 54 -33.80 -28.89 -2.15
N ARG A 55 -33.85 -30.13 -1.68
CA ARG A 55 -34.61 -30.53 -0.50
C ARG A 55 -33.75 -30.37 0.74
N ILE A 56 -34.25 -29.60 1.70
CA ILE A 56 -33.59 -29.32 2.98
C ILE A 56 -34.48 -29.80 4.12
N ASN A 57 -34.01 -30.81 4.85
CA ASN A 57 -34.64 -31.29 6.07
C ASN A 57 -33.81 -30.85 7.29
N HIS A 58 -34.13 -29.70 7.88
CA HIS A 58 -33.54 -29.28 9.14
C HIS A 58 -34.24 -30.00 10.29
N LYS A 59 -33.49 -30.77 11.09
CA LYS A 59 -34.03 -31.70 12.10
C LYS A 59 -34.09 -31.09 13.51
N ASN A 60 -33.36 -29.99 13.75
CA ASN A 60 -33.24 -29.39 15.07
C ASN A 60 -34.51 -28.66 15.53
N ARG A 61 -34.95 -28.90 16.77
CA ARG A 61 -36.10 -28.23 17.39
C ARG A 61 -35.81 -26.83 17.95
N LYS A 62 -34.60 -26.32 17.78
CA LYS A 62 -34.17 -24.98 18.22
C LYS A 62 -33.02 -24.48 17.35
N GLY A 63 -32.96 -23.17 17.14
CA GLY A 63 -31.90 -22.52 16.37
C GLY A 63 -32.18 -22.52 14.87
N GLY A 64 -31.29 -21.89 14.11
CA GLY A 64 -31.35 -21.82 12.66
C GLY A 64 -30.07 -22.34 12.03
N ARG A 65 -30.17 -22.72 10.76
CA ARG A 65 -29.05 -23.13 9.91
C ARG A 65 -29.16 -22.43 8.57
N VAL A 66 -28.02 -22.00 8.06
CA VAL A 66 -27.94 -21.41 6.72
C VAL A 66 -27.41 -22.44 5.72
N PHE A 67 -27.94 -22.38 4.50
CA PHE A 67 -27.52 -23.20 3.36
C PHE A 67 -27.24 -22.26 2.21
N HIS A 68 -25.99 -22.15 1.76
CA HIS A 68 -25.57 -21.01 0.93
C HIS A 68 -24.52 -21.37 -0.09
N LYS A 69 -24.35 -20.47 -1.06
CA LYS A 69 -23.27 -20.46 -2.03
C LYS A 69 -22.59 -19.10 -2.08
N ASP A 70 -21.32 -19.08 -2.45
CA ASP A 70 -20.63 -17.85 -2.82
C ASP A 70 -21.07 -17.46 -4.23
N ILE A 71 -21.92 -16.44 -4.32
CA ILE A 71 -22.41 -15.92 -5.60
C ILE A 71 -22.14 -14.42 -5.61
N TYR A 72 -21.26 -13.97 -6.49
CA TYR A 72 -20.85 -12.56 -6.52
C TYR A 72 -22.07 -11.66 -6.77
N ILE A 73 -22.28 -10.69 -5.87
CA ILE A 73 -23.22 -9.60 -6.05
C ILE A 73 -22.41 -8.32 -5.98
N ASN A 74 -22.44 -7.52 -7.05
CA ASN A 74 -21.77 -6.22 -7.05
C ASN A 74 -22.57 -5.22 -6.19
N PRO A 75 -22.08 -4.79 -5.01
CA PRO A 75 -22.81 -3.86 -4.16
C PRO A 75 -22.97 -2.46 -4.78
N LYS A 76 -22.14 -2.12 -5.78
CA LYS A 76 -22.17 -0.84 -6.49
C LYS A 76 -23.23 -0.80 -7.60
N GLN A 77 -23.78 -1.94 -8.01
CA GLN A 77 -24.78 -2.03 -9.06
C GLN A 77 -26.17 -2.38 -8.51
N ASP A 78 -27.19 -2.18 -9.33
CA ASP A 78 -28.53 -2.66 -9.04
C ASP A 78 -28.57 -4.18 -9.20
N PHE A 79 -29.34 -4.87 -8.36
CA PHE A 79 -29.46 -6.32 -8.40
C PHE A 79 -30.85 -6.77 -7.95
N TYR A 80 -31.21 -7.98 -8.33
CA TYR A 80 -32.44 -8.65 -7.95
C TYR A 80 -32.12 -10.09 -7.56
N ILE A 81 -32.50 -10.51 -6.36
CA ILE A 81 -32.38 -11.88 -5.89
C ILE A 81 -33.79 -12.41 -5.70
N GLU A 82 -34.10 -13.59 -6.24
CA GLU A 82 -35.39 -14.24 -6.09
C GLU A 82 -35.23 -15.72 -5.80
N MET A 83 -36.05 -16.24 -4.91
CA MET A 83 -36.06 -17.64 -4.55
C MET A 83 -37.49 -18.13 -4.42
N LYS A 84 -37.77 -19.29 -5.00
CA LYS A 84 -39.03 -20.00 -4.84
C LYS A 84 -38.79 -21.24 -3.99
N PHE A 85 -39.60 -21.41 -2.95
CA PHE A 85 -39.53 -22.58 -2.08
C PHE A 85 -40.90 -22.94 -1.51
N THR A 86 -41.03 -24.19 -1.09
CA THR A 86 -42.22 -24.75 -0.46
C THR A 86 -41.85 -25.38 0.88
N GLN A 87 -42.52 -24.99 1.97
CA GLN A 87 -42.44 -25.77 3.21
C GLN A 87 -43.41 -26.95 3.14
N ILE A 88 -42.86 -28.16 3.23
CA ILE A 88 -43.61 -29.41 3.15
C ILE A 88 -44.09 -29.84 4.54
N LYS A 89 -43.22 -29.78 5.55
CA LYS A 89 -43.52 -30.19 6.94
C LYS A 89 -42.78 -29.30 7.97
N GLY A 90 -43.20 -29.40 9.23
CA GLY A 90 -42.52 -28.75 10.36
C GLY A 90 -43.33 -27.63 11.02
N THR A 91 -42.64 -26.81 11.79
CA THR A 91 -43.26 -25.69 12.54
C THR A 91 -43.81 -24.60 11.62
N ARG A 92 -44.96 -24.01 12.00
CA ARG A 92 -45.57 -22.87 11.29
C ARG A 92 -45.16 -21.51 11.85
N LYS A 93 -44.68 -21.47 13.10
CA LYS A 93 -44.38 -20.25 13.87
C LYS A 93 -42.92 -19.79 13.74
N HIS A 94 -42.08 -20.62 13.12
CA HIS A 94 -40.71 -20.26 12.78
C HIS A 94 -40.57 -20.27 11.26
N GLY A 95 -39.64 -19.46 10.78
CA GLY A 95 -39.61 -19.10 9.37
C GLY A 95 -38.39 -19.62 8.64
N ALA A 96 -38.56 -19.70 7.33
CA ALA A 96 -37.46 -19.83 6.40
C ALA A 96 -37.53 -18.74 5.34
N GLY A 97 -36.42 -18.51 4.67
CA GLY A 97 -36.39 -17.60 3.55
C GLY A 97 -34.98 -17.29 3.11
N LEU A 98 -34.84 -16.13 2.49
CA LEU A 98 -33.66 -15.73 1.74
C LEU A 98 -32.62 -15.10 2.67
N MET A 99 -31.40 -15.59 2.60
CA MET A 99 -30.21 -15.03 3.24
C MET A 99 -29.32 -14.40 2.17
N TRP A 100 -28.82 -13.18 2.42
CA TRP A 100 -27.92 -12.50 1.48
C TRP A 100 -26.84 -11.70 2.20
N GLY A 101 -25.79 -11.34 1.44
CA GLY A 101 -24.76 -10.43 1.91
C GLY A 101 -23.90 -11.01 3.03
N MET A 102 -23.79 -12.33 3.12
CA MET A 102 -23.13 -13.02 4.23
C MET A 102 -21.62 -13.17 4.00
N ALA A 103 -20.84 -12.86 5.04
CA ALA A 103 -19.45 -13.30 5.17
C ALA A 103 -19.38 -14.62 5.94
N ASP A 104 -20.02 -14.64 7.11
CA ASP A 104 -20.09 -15.76 8.05
C ASP A 104 -21.41 -15.69 8.83
N VAL A 105 -21.74 -16.71 9.63
CA VAL A 105 -23.02 -16.81 10.35
C VAL A 105 -23.24 -15.70 11.38
N GLY A 106 -22.20 -14.97 11.77
CA GLY A 106 -22.25 -13.80 12.62
C GLY A 106 -22.38 -12.46 11.87
N ASN A 107 -22.30 -12.47 10.53
CA ASN A 107 -22.29 -11.30 9.65
C ASN A 107 -23.11 -11.59 8.39
N MET A 108 -24.44 -11.39 8.47
CA MET A 108 -25.39 -11.72 7.39
C MET A 108 -26.70 -10.94 7.48
N TYR A 109 -27.46 -10.91 6.40
CA TYR A 109 -28.85 -10.45 6.38
C TYR A 109 -29.81 -11.60 6.06
N SER A 110 -31.00 -11.58 6.63
CA SER A 110 -32.04 -12.58 6.38
C SER A 110 -33.42 -11.94 6.21
N PHE A 111 -34.17 -12.43 5.23
CA PHE A 111 -35.55 -12.10 4.93
C PHE A 111 -36.35 -13.40 4.96
N ILE A 112 -37.10 -13.61 6.04
CA ILE A 112 -37.78 -14.88 6.30
C ILE A 112 -39.28 -14.70 6.47
N VAL A 113 -40.04 -15.73 6.11
CA VAL A 113 -41.48 -15.82 6.30
C VAL A 113 -41.85 -17.02 7.15
N THR A 114 -42.91 -16.89 7.95
CA THR A 114 -43.56 -17.96 8.69
C THR A 114 -44.86 -18.34 7.99
N HIS A 115 -45.20 -19.62 8.00
CA HIS A 115 -46.40 -20.11 7.31
C HIS A 115 -47.70 -19.92 8.12
N ASP A 116 -47.63 -19.19 9.24
CA ASP A 116 -48.76 -18.57 9.93
C ASP A 116 -48.96 -17.08 9.54
N GLY A 117 -48.24 -16.59 8.53
CA GLY A 117 -48.56 -15.33 7.85
C GLY A 117 -47.73 -14.12 8.29
N TYR A 118 -46.53 -14.31 8.85
CA TYR A 118 -45.64 -13.22 9.25
C TYR A 118 -44.32 -13.24 8.49
N TYR A 119 -43.71 -12.07 8.34
CA TYR A 119 -42.35 -11.93 7.80
C TYR A 119 -41.51 -11.05 8.70
N ARG A 120 -40.19 -11.19 8.61
CA ARG A 120 -39.22 -10.27 9.23
C ARG A 120 -38.02 -10.06 8.34
N ILE A 121 -37.27 -9.00 8.63
CA ILE A 121 -35.94 -8.78 8.08
C ILE A 121 -34.99 -8.58 9.25
N SER A 122 -33.89 -9.32 9.27
CA SER A 122 -32.91 -9.27 10.35
C SER A 122 -31.50 -9.21 9.83
N MET A 123 -30.60 -8.78 10.72
CA MET A 123 -29.16 -8.71 10.46
C MET A 123 -28.43 -9.33 11.65
N PHE A 124 -27.41 -10.14 11.37
CA PHE A 124 -26.35 -10.44 12.33
C PHE A 124 -25.14 -9.59 11.98
N LYS A 125 -24.57 -8.90 12.97
CA LYS A 125 -23.32 -8.15 12.84
C LYS A 125 -22.45 -8.46 14.04
N LYS A 126 -21.26 -9.06 13.80
CA LYS A 126 -20.35 -9.54 14.85
C LYS A 126 -21.07 -10.44 15.86
N ARG A 127 -21.85 -11.41 15.35
CA ARG A 127 -22.68 -12.37 16.09
C ARG A 127 -23.79 -11.76 16.95
N LYS A 128 -23.99 -10.44 16.91
CA LYS A 128 -25.13 -9.76 17.56
C LYS A 128 -26.30 -9.68 16.60
N TYR A 129 -27.49 -10.01 17.10
CA TYR A 129 -28.74 -9.98 16.33
C TYR A 129 -29.39 -8.60 16.37
N TYR A 130 -29.88 -8.14 15.22
CA TYR A 130 -30.61 -6.89 15.07
C TYR A 130 -31.87 -7.10 14.23
N ASN A 131 -32.98 -6.50 14.66
CA ASN A 131 -34.21 -6.43 13.86
C ASN A 131 -34.10 -5.23 12.90
N VAL A 132 -33.99 -5.49 11.60
CA VAL A 132 -34.14 -4.46 10.56
C VAL A 132 -35.63 -4.16 10.37
N LYS A 133 -36.44 -5.21 10.33
CA LYS A 133 -37.90 -5.19 10.40
C LYS A 133 -38.36 -6.26 11.39
N LYS A 134 -39.02 -5.84 12.47
CA LYS A 134 -39.69 -6.77 13.41
C LYS A 134 -40.78 -7.56 12.68
N TRP A 135 -41.16 -8.71 13.23
CA TRP A 135 -42.25 -9.54 12.71
C TRP A 135 -43.49 -8.70 12.38
N ALA A 136 -43.97 -8.81 11.15
CA ALA A 136 -45.15 -8.12 10.65
C ALA A 136 -46.02 -9.08 9.84
N PRO A 137 -47.36 -8.96 9.90
CA PRO A 137 -48.25 -9.81 9.13
C PRO A 137 -48.18 -9.48 7.64
N SER A 138 -48.35 -10.48 6.78
CA SER A 138 -48.53 -10.31 5.34
C SER A 138 -49.53 -11.33 4.79
N LYS A 139 -50.62 -10.83 4.21
CA LYS A 139 -51.65 -11.65 3.54
C LYS A 139 -51.15 -12.38 2.30
N TYR A 140 -49.96 -12.00 1.80
CA TYR A 140 -49.39 -12.57 0.59
C TYR A 140 -48.64 -13.87 0.86
N ILE A 141 -48.36 -14.21 2.11
CA ILE A 141 -47.69 -15.46 2.47
C ILE A 141 -48.68 -16.63 2.34
N ARG A 142 -48.25 -17.67 1.63
CA ARG A 142 -49.04 -18.89 1.45
C ARG A 142 -48.72 -19.89 2.56
N SER A 143 -49.73 -20.68 2.93
CA SER A 143 -49.64 -21.72 3.95
C SER A 143 -48.69 -22.87 3.54
N ILE A 144 -48.32 -23.71 4.51
CA ILE A 144 -47.59 -24.98 4.26
C ILE A 144 -48.22 -25.76 3.10
N GLY A 145 -47.36 -26.39 2.28
CA GLY A 145 -47.74 -27.16 1.10
C GLY A 145 -47.99 -26.32 -0.16
N LYS A 146 -47.87 -24.99 -0.08
CA LYS A 146 -47.95 -24.09 -1.24
C LYS A 146 -46.64 -23.32 -1.41
N PRO A 147 -46.18 -23.10 -2.66
CA PRO A 147 -44.92 -22.41 -2.92
C PRO A 147 -45.03 -20.92 -2.59
N ASN A 148 -43.99 -20.40 -1.94
CA ASN A 148 -43.76 -18.97 -1.72
C ASN A 148 -42.54 -18.51 -2.56
N VAL A 149 -42.64 -17.31 -3.12
CA VAL A 149 -41.55 -16.62 -3.81
C VAL A 149 -41.14 -15.41 -2.97
N LEU A 150 -39.86 -15.36 -2.58
CA LEU A 150 -39.28 -14.18 -1.93
C LEU A 150 -38.31 -13.51 -2.88
N ALA A 151 -38.36 -12.19 -2.95
CA ALA A 151 -37.40 -11.43 -3.72
C ALA A 151 -36.88 -10.18 -3.00
N ILE A 152 -35.67 -9.79 -3.37
CA ILE A 152 -34.96 -8.60 -2.89
C ILE A 152 -34.47 -7.84 -4.12
N GLU A 153 -34.87 -6.58 -4.26
CA GLU A 153 -34.45 -5.70 -5.35
C GLU A 153 -33.68 -4.50 -4.81
N LYS A 154 -32.44 -4.32 -5.25
CA LYS A 154 -31.68 -3.09 -5.05
C LYS A 154 -31.87 -2.17 -6.26
N LYS A 155 -32.35 -0.96 -6.01
CA LYS A 155 -32.30 0.17 -6.95
C LYS A 155 -31.62 1.35 -6.29
N ARG A 156 -30.44 1.73 -6.79
CA ARG A 156 -29.56 2.76 -6.23
C ARG A 156 -29.28 2.49 -4.74
N PHE A 157 -29.84 3.33 -3.85
CA PHE A 157 -29.65 3.28 -2.39
C PHE A 157 -30.84 2.66 -1.65
N VAL A 158 -31.79 2.03 -2.36
CA VAL A 158 -32.99 1.44 -1.78
C VAL A 158 -32.99 -0.07 -2.02
N LEU A 159 -33.35 -0.82 -0.99
CA LEU A 159 -33.58 -2.25 -1.05
C LEU A 159 -35.07 -2.54 -0.79
N SER A 160 -35.73 -3.15 -1.76
CA SER A 160 -37.16 -3.51 -1.73
C SER A 160 -37.34 -5.01 -1.54
N PHE A 161 -38.30 -5.41 -0.72
CA PHE A 161 -38.58 -6.81 -0.39
C PHE A 161 -39.96 -7.21 -0.88
N TYR A 162 -40.06 -8.37 -1.51
CA TYR A 162 -41.28 -8.85 -2.14
C TYR A 162 -41.64 -10.25 -1.63
N ILE A 163 -42.95 -10.49 -1.45
CA ILE A 163 -43.52 -11.80 -1.17
C ILE A 163 -44.55 -12.09 -2.27
N ASN A 164 -44.35 -13.16 -3.02
CA ASN A 164 -45.24 -13.58 -4.12
C ASN A 164 -45.56 -12.42 -5.09
N GLY A 165 -44.53 -11.65 -5.47
CA GLY A 165 -44.63 -10.50 -6.39
C GLY A 165 -45.13 -9.19 -5.76
N HIS A 166 -45.56 -9.20 -4.49
CA HIS A 166 -46.04 -8.00 -3.81
C HIS A 166 -44.96 -7.39 -2.92
N LYS A 167 -44.67 -6.10 -3.11
CA LYS A 167 -43.73 -5.36 -2.25
C LYS A 167 -44.27 -5.25 -0.83
N VAL A 168 -43.50 -5.69 0.16
CA VAL A 168 -43.88 -5.70 1.59
C VAL A 168 -43.04 -4.77 2.46
N GLN A 169 -41.85 -4.37 2.01
CA GLN A 169 -40.97 -3.48 2.78
C GLN A 169 -39.94 -2.80 1.86
N GLU A 170 -39.52 -1.61 2.24
CA GLU A 170 -38.34 -0.92 1.70
C GLU A 170 -37.43 -0.46 2.84
N ILE A 171 -36.12 -0.52 2.63
CA ILE A 171 -35.10 0.02 3.55
C ILE A 171 -34.00 0.73 2.74
N ALA A 172 -33.24 1.59 3.42
CA ALA A 172 -31.98 2.08 2.86
C ALA A 172 -31.00 0.90 2.69
N TYR A 173 -30.35 0.81 1.53
CA TYR A 173 -29.41 -0.26 1.21
C TYR A 173 -28.21 -0.24 2.17
N PRO A 174 -28.03 -1.28 3.00
CA PRO A 174 -26.91 -1.34 3.92
C PRO A 174 -25.67 -1.94 3.22
N PRO A 175 -24.44 -1.67 3.72
CA PRO A 175 -23.24 -2.36 3.24
C PRO A 175 -23.37 -3.88 3.40
N LEU A 176 -22.90 -4.64 2.40
CA LEU A 176 -22.82 -6.10 2.50
C LEU A 176 -21.67 -6.51 3.42
N PHE A 177 -21.80 -7.67 4.07
CA PHE A 177 -20.69 -8.28 4.78
C PHE A 177 -19.87 -9.21 3.87
N GLY A 178 -20.51 -9.82 2.87
CA GLY A 178 -19.87 -10.75 1.94
C GLY A 178 -20.77 -11.10 0.76
N THR A 179 -20.34 -12.07 -0.05
CA THR A 179 -21.00 -12.53 -1.29
C THR A 179 -21.95 -13.69 -1.09
N LYS A 180 -22.07 -14.27 0.10
CA LYS A 180 -22.86 -15.50 0.25
C LYS A 180 -24.35 -15.19 0.17
N VAL A 181 -25.05 -16.01 -0.61
CA VAL A 181 -26.50 -15.97 -0.81
C VAL A 181 -27.05 -17.38 -0.65
N GLY A 182 -28.25 -17.50 -0.10
CA GLY A 182 -28.93 -18.78 0.04
C GLY A 182 -30.12 -18.71 0.97
N LEU A 183 -30.24 -19.71 1.85
CA LEU A 183 -31.38 -19.92 2.72
C LEU A 183 -31.03 -19.77 4.18
N ASP A 184 -31.91 -19.15 4.96
CA ASP A 184 -31.95 -19.22 6.42
C ASP A 184 -33.15 -20.06 6.83
N VAL A 185 -32.90 -21.18 7.52
CA VAL A 185 -33.91 -22.17 7.91
C VAL A 185 -33.93 -22.29 9.43
N ASN A 186 -35.02 -21.88 10.06
CA ASN A 186 -35.13 -21.86 11.51
C ASN A 186 -36.01 -23.00 12.03
N TYR A 187 -35.50 -23.77 12.99
CA TYR A 187 -36.18 -24.90 13.63
C TYR A 187 -36.52 -26.04 12.65
N ASN A 188 -37.19 -27.08 13.15
CA ASN A 188 -37.39 -28.29 12.40
C ASN A 188 -38.40 -28.07 11.27
N MET A 189 -37.95 -28.17 10.04
CA MET A 189 -38.77 -28.04 8.84
C MET A 189 -38.15 -28.75 7.65
N LEU A 190 -39.04 -29.24 6.79
CA LEU A 190 -38.71 -29.80 5.49
C LEU A 190 -39.10 -28.76 4.44
N LEU A 191 -38.12 -28.29 3.68
CA LEU A 191 -38.27 -27.35 2.58
C LEU A 191 -37.85 -28.00 1.27
N GLU A 192 -38.51 -27.61 0.19
CA GLU A 192 -38.09 -27.87 -1.18
C GLU A 192 -37.89 -26.52 -1.86
N VAL A 193 -36.68 -26.27 -2.37
CA VAL A 193 -36.34 -25.05 -3.09
C VAL A 193 -36.42 -25.35 -4.57
N ASP A 194 -37.37 -24.72 -5.25
CA ASP A 194 -37.59 -24.89 -6.68
C ASP A 194 -36.50 -24.18 -7.51
N TYR A 195 -36.12 -22.96 -7.13
CA TYR A 195 -35.02 -22.25 -7.78
C TYR A 195 -34.47 -21.12 -6.91
N LEU A 196 -33.21 -20.75 -7.18
CA LEU A 196 -32.60 -19.49 -6.76
C LEU A 196 -32.10 -18.75 -8.00
N MET A 197 -32.46 -17.47 -8.12
CA MET A 197 -32.10 -16.62 -9.25
C MET A 197 -31.54 -15.29 -8.77
N ILE A 198 -30.47 -14.83 -9.43
CA ILE A 198 -29.90 -13.50 -9.26
C ILE A 198 -29.81 -12.84 -10.64
N LYS A 199 -30.35 -11.63 -10.74
CA LYS A 199 -30.20 -10.74 -11.88
C LYS A 199 -29.37 -9.53 -11.45
N HIS A 200 -28.42 -9.13 -12.28
CA HIS A 200 -27.74 -7.85 -12.16
C HIS A 200 -27.16 -7.47 -13.54
N PRO A 201 -26.80 -6.20 -13.80
CA PRO A 201 -26.09 -5.82 -15.01
C PRO A 201 -24.82 -6.65 -15.22
N PRO A 202 -24.36 -6.92 -16.46
CA PRO A 202 -23.14 -7.71 -16.68
C PRO A 202 -21.98 -7.20 -15.84
N VAL A 203 -21.35 -8.10 -15.07
CA VAL A 203 -20.16 -7.74 -14.30
C VAL A 203 -19.02 -7.57 -15.30
N LYS A 204 -18.49 -6.34 -15.41
CA LYS A 204 -17.31 -6.06 -16.22
C LYS A 204 -16.10 -5.89 -15.30
N ILE A 205 -15.06 -6.68 -15.53
CA ILE A 205 -13.77 -6.48 -14.89
C ILE A 205 -13.18 -5.16 -15.39
N ASN A 206 -12.82 -4.26 -14.47
CA ASN A 206 -12.17 -2.99 -14.80
C ASN A 206 -10.69 -3.25 -15.10
N LEU A 207 -10.41 -3.74 -16.30
CA LEU A 207 -9.07 -4.17 -16.70
C LEU A 207 -8.15 -2.99 -17.03
N LEU A 208 -6.86 -3.19 -16.80
CA LEU A 208 -5.82 -2.35 -17.36
C LEU A 208 -5.95 -2.30 -18.89
N LYS A 209 -5.86 -1.09 -19.48
CA LYS A 209 -6.06 -0.89 -20.93
C LYS A 209 -5.08 -1.67 -21.81
N GLN A 210 -3.87 -1.89 -21.33
CA GLN A 210 -2.84 -2.67 -22.00
C GLN A 210 -2.67 -3.98 -21.24
N SER A 211 -2.90 -5.11 -21.92
CA SER A 211 -2.71 -6.44 -21.34
C SER A 211 -1.24 -6.72 -21.06
N LEU A 212 -0.98 -7.44 -19.98
CA LEU A 212 0.33 -8.00 -19.71
C LEU A 212 0.61 -9.19 -20.64
N ASP A 213 1.86 -9.34 -21.04
CA ASP A 213 2.31 -10.48 -21.85
C ASP A 213 2.55 -11.69 -20.94
N ALA A 214 1.60 -12.63 -20.96
CA ALA A 214 1.64 -13.84 -20.15
C ALA A 214 2.85 -14.73 -20.45
N SER A 215 3.46 -14.64 -21.64
CA SER A 215 4.68 -15.40 -21.98
C SER A 215 5.91 -14.96 -21.17
N THR A 216 5.84 -13.78 -20.54
CA THR A 216 6.87 -13.27 -19.63
C THR A 216 6.65 -13.69 -18.18
N LYS A 217 5.59 -14.46 -17.87
CA LYS A 217 5.35 -14.97 -16.51
C LYS A 217 6.31 -16.11 -16.17
N GLU A 218 7.13 -15.77 -15.21
CA GLU A 218 8.13 -16.51 -14.47
C GLU A 218 7.77 -17.33 -13.23
N ASN A 219 7.89 -18.66 -13.17
CA ASN A 219 8.10 -19.29 -11.86
C ASN A 219 9.58 -19.11 -11.47
N LEU A 220 9.90 -18.65 -10.25
CA LEU A 220 11.30 -18.42 -9.85
C LEU A 220 12.14 -19.70 -9.64
N GLY A 221 11.54 -20.89 -9.81
CA GLY A 221 12.23 -22.17 -9.83
C GLY A 221 12.74 -22.63 -8.48
N ASP A 222 13.40 -23.79 -8.46
CA ASP A 222 13.84 -24.50 -7.26
C ASP A 222 14.97 -23.81 -6.47
N GLN A 223 15.59 -22.78 -7.06
CA GLN A 223 16.56 -21.93 -6.36
C GLN A 223 15.89 -21.05 -5.31
N VAL A 224 14.60 -20.75 -5.49
CA VAL A 224 13.82 -19.85 -4.65
C VAL A 224 12.63 -20.60 -4.02
N ASN A 225 11.81 -21.22 -4.86
CA ASN A 225 10.61 -21.97 -4.48
C ASN A 225 10.94 -23.39 -4.03
N SER A 226 10.02 -24.03 -3.32
CA SER A 226 10.15 -25.39 -2.81
C SER A 226 8.79 -26.11 -2.82
N PRO A 227 8.73 -27.40 -2.44
CA PRO A 227 7.44 -28.08 -2.22
C PRO A 227 6.57 -27.49 -1.08
N HIS A 228 7.10 -26.54 -0.30
CA HIS A 228 6.38 -25.86 0.78
C HIS A 228 5.67 -24.59 0.25
N ALA A 229 5.31 -23.67 1.15
CA ALA A 229 4.70 -22.40 0.78
C ALA A 229 5.74 -21.29 0.90
N GLU A 230 6.11 -20.70 -0.25
CA GLU A 230 6.82 -19.43 -0.32
C GLU A 230 5.81 -18.29 -0.48
N VAL A 231 5.89 -17.30 0.41
CA VAL A 231 4.96 -16.16 0.43
C VAL A 231 5.66 -14.84 0.76
N ALA A 232 4.92 -13.74 0.62
CA ALA A 232 5.36 -12.38 0.97
C ALA A 232 6.71 -11.96 0.39
N PRO A 233 6.90 -12.03 -0.94
CA PRO A 233 8.08 -11.51 -1.60
C PRO A 233 8.20 -9.99 -1.35
N VAL A 234 9.42 -9.54 -1.04
CA VAL A 234 9.79 -8.14 -0.92
C VAL A 234 11.09 -7.91 -1.67
N ILE A 235 10.99 -7.29 -2.85
CA ILE A 235 12.14 -6.96 -3.68
C ILE A 235 12.77 -5.65 -3.21
N SER A 236 14.10 -5.60 -3.10
CA SER A 236 14.82 -4.36 -2.80
C SER A 236 14.60 -3.31 -3.90
N PRO A 237 14.63 -2.01 -3.59
CA PRO A 237 14.38 -0.98 -4.61
C PRO A 237 15.37 -0.98 -5.78
N ASP A 238 16.58 -1.52 -5.62
CA ASP A 238 17.55 -1.73 -6.72
C ASP A 238 17.34 -3.03 -7.51
N GLY A 239 16.32 -3.83 -7.17
CA GLY A 239 15.98 -5.08 -7.86
C GLY A 239 16.92 -6.24 -7.60
N LYS A 240 17.86 -6.13 -6.65
CA LYS A 240 18.96 -7.11 -6.49
C LYS A 240 18.74 -8.11 -5.37
N THR A 241 18.01 -7.78 -4.31
CA THR A 241 17.78 -8.67 -3.17
C THR A 241 16.29 -8.93 -3.01
N LEU A 242 15.89 -10.19 -3.04
CA LEU A 242 14.51 -10.60 -2.76
C LEU A 242 14.45 -11.27 -1.39
N TYR A 243 13.66 -10.71 -0.49
CA TYR A 243 13.28 -11.35 0.78
C TYR A 243 11.94 -12.06 0.61
N LEU A 244 11.74 -13.17 1.29
CA LEU A 244 10.47 -13.88 1.33
C LEU A 244 10.33 -14.69 2.62
N VAL A 245 9.14 -15.26 2.82
CA VAL A 245 8.86 -16.16 3.93
C VAL A 245 8.67 -17.58 3.42
N ARG A 246 9.29 -18.54 4.12
CA ARG A 246 8.94 -19.95 4.00
C ARG A 246 8.02 -20.33 5.16
N ASP A 247 6.76 -20.60 4.86
CA ASP A 247 5.75 -20.95 5.86
C ASP A 247 5.94 -22.40 6.33
N LYS A 248 6.15 -22.58 7.65
CA LYS A 248 6.25 -23.90 8.31
C LYS A 248 7.21 -24.86 7.61
N HIS A 249 8.37 -24.36 7.18
CA HIS A 249 9.38 -25.16 6.50
C HIS A 249 10.24 -25.93 7.51
N PRO A 250 10.75 -27.14 7.19
CA PRO A 250 11.56 -27.94 8.11
C PRO A 250 12.89 -27.29 8.49
N GLU A 251 13.44 -26.44 7.63
CA GLU A 251 14.70 -25.70 7.89
C GLU A 251 14.49 -24.37 8.64
N ASN A 252 13.27 -24.08 9.11
CA ASN A 252 13.01 -22.92 9.96
C ASN A 252 13.49 -23.19 11.41
N ILE A 253 13.72 -22.12 12.20
CA ILE A 253 14.14 -22.16 13.61
C ILE A 253 13.22 -23.03 14.45
N VAL A 254 11.90 -22.95 14.21
CA VAL A 254 10.91 -23.88 14.78
C VAL A 254 10.33 -24.71 13.63
N PRO A 255 10.92 -25.89 13.36
CA PRO A 255 10.56 -26.72 12.21
C PRO A 255 9.06 -27.00 12.13
N ASN A 256 8.50 -26.88 10.93
CA ASN A 256 7.11 -27.24 10.62
C ASN A 256 6.01 -26.44 11.38
N GLN A 257 6.36 -25.37 12.09
CA GLN A 257 5.40 -24.61 12.91
C GLN A 257 5.39 -23.11 12.67
N LYS A 258 6.56 -22.50 12.46
CA LYS A 258 6.73 -21.04 12.39
C LYS A 258 7.31 -20.60 11.05
N ASN A 259 7.27 -19.29 10.84
CA ASN A 259 7.63 -18.62 9.60
C ASN A 259 8.96 -17.94 9.83
N ASP A 260 9.89 -18.14 8.90
CA ASP A 260 11.17 -17.46 8.93
C ASP A 260 11.37 -16.63 7.68
N ILE A 261 12.25 -15.62 7.84
CA ILE A 261 12.73 -14.79 6.75
C ILE A 261 13.84 -15.54 6.03
N TRP A 262 13.71 -15.58 4.72
CA TRP A 262 14.71 -16.07 3.78
C TRP A 262 15.02 -14.98 2.76
N HIS A 263 16.17 -15.07 2.09
CA HIS A 263 16.51 -14.14 1.02
C HIS A 263 17.33 -14.78 -0.09
N THR A 264 17.28 -14.19 -1.27
CA THR A 264 18.10 -14.55 -2.45
C THR A 264 18.61 -13.27 -3.13
N GLN A 265 19.66 -13.41 -3.95
CA GLN A 265 20.30 -12.33 -4.69
C GLN A 265 20.20 -12.58 -6.19
N LEU A 266 19.90 -11.53 -6.95
CA LEU A 266 19.97 -11.55 -8.40
C LEU A 266 21.44 -11.50 -8.83
N LEU A 267 21.86 -12.52 -9.57
CA LEU A 267 23.21 -12.66 -10.08
C LEU A 267 23.39 -11.89 -11.39
N ALA A 268 24.64 -11.66 -11.80
CA ALA A 268 24.97 -10.89 -13.00
C ALA A 268 24.46 -11.51 -14.32
N ASN A 269 24.16 -12.81 -14.32
CA ASN A 269 23.55 -13.55 -15.43
C ASN A 269 22.00 -13.51 -15.41
N ASN A 270 21.39 -12.65 -14.60
CA ASN A 270 19.94 -12.52 -14.41
C ASN A 270 19.23 -13.74 -13.80
N THR A 271 19.96 -14.66 -13.16
CA THR A 271 19.38 -15.75 -12.37
C THR A 271 19.41 -15.44 -10.89
N TRP A 272 18.52 -16.06 -10.12
CA TRP A 272 18.54 -15.97 -8.66
C TRP A 272 19.56 -16.94 -8.07
N SER A 273 20.26 -16.51 -7.02
CA SER A 273 21.09 -17.41 -6.21
C SER A 273 20.22 -18.40 -5.45
N LYS A 274 20.81 -19.51 -4.98
CA LYS A 274 20.14 -20.37 -4.01
C LYS A 274 19.70 -19.55 -2.80
N ILE A 275 18.44 -19.71 -2.40
CA ILE A 275 17.87 -19.01 -1.25
C ILE A 275 18.61 -19.34 0.04
N THR A 276 18.76 -18.35 0.90
CA THR A 276 19.53 -18.42 2.15
C THR A 276 18.64 -17.99 3.33
N HIS A 277 18.72 -18.76 4.43
CA HIS A 277 18.03 -18.44 5.67
C HIS A 277 18.64 -17.18 6.31
N ALA A 278 17.82 -16.20 6.71
CA ALA A 278 18.32 -14.90 7.19
C ALA A 278 19.01 -14.97 8.57
N GLY A 279 18.69 -15.98 9.36
CA GLY A 279 19.31 -16.22 10.67
C GLY A 279 18.95 -15.16 11.73
N ARG A 280 19.58 -15.29 12.90
CA ARG A 280 19.43 -14.31 14.00
C ARG A 280 20.21 -13.03 13.68
N PRO A 281 19.73 -11.84 14.10
CA PRO A 281 18.58 -11.61 14.98
C PRO A 281 17.25 -11.36 14.24
N LEU A 282 17.22 -11.52 12.91
CA LEU A 282 16.00 -11.31 12.13
C LEU A 282 14.98 -12.44 12.38
N ASN A 283 15.44 -13.68 12.38
CA ASN A 283 14.66 -14.85 12.76
C ASN A 283 14.82 -15.15 14.26
N ASN A 284 13.75 -15.67 14.85
CA ASN A 284 13.68 -16.16 16.23
C ASN A 284 12.63 -17.28 16.35
N GLU A 285 12.22 -17.61 17.56
CA GLU A 285 11.25 -18.68 17.84
C GLU A 285 9.79 -18.32 17.50
N GLY A 286 9.52 -17.08 17.12
CA GLY A 286 8.23 -16.57 16.69
C GLY A 286 8.01 -16.68 15.17
N HIS A 287 6.95 -16.02 14.68
CA HIS A 287 6.83 -15.77 13.24
C HIS A 287 7.63 -14.52 12.89
N ASN A 288 8.40 -14.57 11.81
CA ASN A 288 9.22 -13.46 11.32
C ASN A 288 9.00 -13.26 9.83
N GLN A 289 8.88 -11.99 9.42
CA GLN A 289 8.66 -11.61 8.03
C GLN A 289 9.29 -10.23 7.76
N VAL A 290 9.91 -10.07 6.59
CA VAL A 290 10.22 -8.75 6.03
C VAL A 290 8.97 -8.23 5.34
N ILE A 291 8.60 -7.00 5.70
CA ILE A 291 7.44 -6.30 5.15
C ILE A 291 7.88 -5.31 4.08
N SER A 292 9.01 -4.64 4.30
CA SER A 292 9.56 -3.70 3.34
C SER A 292 11.06 -3.55 3.56
N VAL A 293 11.77 -3.30 2.46
CA VAL A 293 13.18 -2.90 2.45
C VAL A 293 13.22 -1.43 2.04
N LEU A 294 13.76 -0.56 2.89
CA LEU A 294 13.93 0.83 2.47
C LEU A 294 14.98 0.96 1.37
N PRO A 295 14.90 1.98 0.51
CA PRO A 295 15.84 2.18 -0.60
C PRO A 295 17.29 2.16 -0.18
N ASP A 296 17.59 2.60 1.03
CA ASP A 296 18.94 2.63 1.58
C ASP A 296 19.62 1.25 1.64
N GLY A 297 18.85 0.16 1.58
CA GLY A 297 19.35 -1.22 1.71
C GLY A 297 19.88 -1.55 3.11
N ASN A 298 19.68 -0.65 4.06
CA ASN A 298 20.24 -0.68 5.41
C ASN A 298 19.15 -0.62 6.50
N THR A 299 17.88 -0.59 6.11
CA THR A 299 16.72 -0.57 6.99
C THR A 299 15.65 -1.54 6.50
N LEU A 300 15.19 -2.42 7.39
CA LEU A 300 14.06 -3.33 7.16
C LEU A 300 12.89 -2.96 8.08
N LEU A 301 11.68 -2.95 7.54
CA LEU A 301 10.46 -3.08 8.32
C LEU A 301 10.10 -4.56 8.41
N LEU A 302 9.80 -5.01 9.62
CA LEU A 302 9.55 -6.40 9.96
C LEU A 302 8.20 -6.53 10.65
N ASN A 303 7.51 -7.63 10.39
CA ASN A 303 6.37 -8.09 11.18
C ASN A 303 6.79 -9.37 11.89
N GLY A 304 6.48 -9.46 13.16
CA GLY A 304 6.75 -10.69 13.89
C GLY A 304 6.51 -10.57 15.38
N THR A 305 7.02 -11.57 16.10
CA THR A 305 7.02 -11.58 17.56
C THR A 305 8.44 -11.39 18.05
N TYR A 306 8.75 -10.21 18.60
CA TYR A 306 10.08 -9.89 19.11
C TYR A 306 10.01 -9.37 20.55
N GLY A 307 11.11 -9.56 21.28
CA GLY A 307 11.22 -9.31 22.72
C GLY A 307 11.97 -10.47 23.38
N GLY A 308 11.83 -10.65 24.68
CA GLY A 308 12.40 -11.80 25.39
C GLY A 308 11.52 -12.22 26.57
N GLY A 309 11.32 -13.53 26.75
CA GLY A 309 10.46 -14.06 27.81
C GLY A 309 9.05 -13.45 27.76
N GLN A 310 8.58 -12.94 28.90
CA GLN A 310 7.26 -12.31 29.02
C GLN A 310 7.11 -10.96 28.27
N SER A 311 8.20 -10.38 27.76
CA SER A 311 8.18 -9.09 27.02
C SER A 311 8.03 -9.26 25.50
N ALA A 312 7.91 -10.49 25.00
CA ALA A 312 7.68 -10.75 23.58
C ALA A 312 6.31 -10.19 23.15
N GLN A 313 6.30 -9.33 22.14
CA GLN A 313 5.09 -8.72 21.60
C GLN A 313 4.97 -9.00 20.12
N ARG A 314 3.74 -9.18 19.63
CA ARG A 314 3.44 -9.22 18.19
C ARG A 314 3.29 -7.80 17.68
N GLY A 315 3.93 -7.47 16.57
CA GLY A 315 3.79 -6.15 15.97
C GLY A 315 4.80 -5.85 14.87
N LEU A 316 5.00 -4.56 14.62
CA LEU A 316 5.92 -4.03 13.62
C LEU A 316 7.22 -3.55 14.26
N TYR A 317 8.33 -3.84 13.59
CA TYR A 317 9.68 -3.58 14.08
C TYR A 317 10.58 -3.04 12.97
N LEU A 318 11.51 -2.15 13.32
CA LEU A 318 12.60 -1.75 12.44
C LEU A 318 13.88 -2.50 12.82
N SER A 319 14.61 -2.97 11.82
CA SER A 319 16.00 -3.41 11.99
C SER A 319 16.92 -2.58 11.08
N HIS A 320 18.06 -2.18 11.62
CA HIS A 320 19.08 -1.45 10.88
C HIS A 320 20.34 -2.28 10.71
N ARG A 321 21.06 -2.04 9.62
CA ARG A 321 22.34 -2.68 9.36
C ARG A 321 23.44 -2.05 10.21
N SER A 322 24.24 -2.89 10.85
CA SER A 322 25.48 -2.53 11.55
C SER A 322 26.70 -3.05 10.78
N ALA A 323 27.91 -2.75 11.26
CA ALA A 323 29.14 -3.30 10.70
C ALA A 323 29.20 -4.84 10.75
N ASN A 324 28.44 -5.45 11.67
CA ASN A 324 28.45 -6.89 11.94
C ASN A 324 27.17 -7.60 11.43
N GLY A 325 26.33 -6.93 10.63
CA GLY A 325 25.05 -7.47 10.15
C GLY A 325 23.83 -6.74 10.73
N TRP A 326 22.65 -7.34 10.59
CA TRP A 326 21.39 -6.76 11.07
C TRP A 326 21.34 -6.66 12.59
N GLN A 327 20.86 -5.53 13.10
CA GLN A 327 20.64 -5.32 14.53
C GLN A 327 19.35 -6.00 15.00
N LYS A 328 19.23 -6.21 16.31
CA LYS A 328 17.99 -6.72 16.91
C LYS A 328 16.80 -5.80 16.54
N PRO A 329 15.67 -6.36 16.06
CA PRO A 329 14.50 -5.58 15.71
C PRO A 329 13.96 -4.75 16.89
N GLN A 330 13.60 -3.49 16.62
CA GLN A 330 13.08 -2.53 17.60
C GLN A 330 11.64 -2.15 17.25
N ALA A 331 10.73 -2.24 18.22
CA ALA A 331 9.31 -1.99 17.99
C ALA A 331 9.07 -0.54 17.55
N ILE A 332 8.19 -0.35 16.56
CA ILE A 332 7.68 0.98 16.23
C ILE A 332 6.42 1.27 17.06
N LYS A 333 6.16 2.55 17.31
CA LYS A 333 4.96 3.00 18.03
C LYS A 333 3.97 3.58 17.04
N ILE A 334 2.76 3.02 17.00
CA ILE A 334 1.65 3.55 16.22
C ILE A 334 0.56 4.00 17.20
N LYS A 335 0.15 5.26 17.10
CA LYS A 335 -0.88 5.83 17.98
C LYS A 335 -2.21 5.08 17.78
N ASN A 336 -2.86 4.70 18.88
CA ASN A 336 -4.13 3.97 18.89
C ASN A 336 -4.17 2.74 17.95
N TYR A 337 -3.08 1.97 17.93
CA TYR A 337 -3.00 0.76 17.12
C TYR A 337 -3.69 -0.43 17.80
N TYR A 338 -4.58 -1.06 17.06
CA TYR A 338 -5.15 -2.36 17.36
C TYR A 338 -5.63 -3.01 16.06
N ASN A 339 -5.70 -4.33 16.07
CA ASN A 339 -6.21 -5.13 14.98
C ASN A 339 -7.01 -6.31 15.55
N ARG A 340 -8.18 -6.59 14.98
CA ARG A 340 -9.05 -7.71 15.38
C ARG A 340 -8.89 -8.95 14.49
N ALA A 341 -8.28 -8.81 13.32
CA ALA A 341 -8.04 -9.91 12.40
C ALA A 341 -6.88 -10.81 12.86
N ALA A 342 -6.92 -12.09 12.48
CA ALA A 342 -5.84 -13.04 12.77
C ALA A 342 -4.53 -12.69 12.06
N PHE A 343 -4.63 -12.12 10.86
CA PHE A 343 -3.53 -11.77 9.97
C PHE A 343 -3.51 -10.28 9.69
N VAL A 344 -2.33 -9.79 9.30
CA VAL A 344 -2.07 -8.40 8.94
C VAL A 344 -1.12 -8.38 7.75
N SER A 345 -1.13 -7.30 7.00
CA SER A 345 -0.14 -7.05 5.95
C SER A 345 0.07 -5.56 5.81
N GLU A 346 1.29 -5.13 5.59
CA GLU A 346 1.68 -3.74 5.68
C GLU A 346 2.70 -3.37 4.60
N CYS A 347 2.92 -2.08 4.37
CA CYS A 347 4.11 -1.60 3.67
C CYS A 347 4.50 -0.19 4.11
N ILE A 348 5.77 0.16 4.00
CA ILE A 348 6.26 1.53 4.25
C ILE A 348 6.75 2.15 2.94
N SER A 349 6.47 3.45 2.77
CA SER A 349 6.91 4.23 1.62
C SER A 349 8.44 4.30 1.51
N ALA A 350 8.93 4.51 0.29
CA ALA A 350 10.36 4.62 -0.01
C ALA A 350 11.06 5.77 0.76
N ASP A 351 10.31 6.80 1.15
CA ASP A 351 10.81 7.93 1.94
C ASP A 351 10.69 7.74 3.46
N ALA A 352 10.21 6.58 3.92
CA ALA A 352 9.99 6.21 5.31
C ALA A 352 9.00 7.09 6.09
N LYS A 353 8.09 7.79 5.39
CA LYS A 353 7.14 8.72 6.02
C LYS A 353 5.70 8.22 6.08
N THR A 354 5.37 7.21 5.31
CA THR A 354 4.02 6.69 5.18
C THR A 354 4.02 5.18 5.39
N LEU A 355 3.11 4.70 6.23
CA LEU A 355 2.88 3.29 6.52
C LEU A 355 1.46 2.95 6.10
N ILE A 356 1.28 1.98 5.22
CA ILE A 356 -0.02 1.43 4.86
C ILE A 356 -0.23 0.11 5.62
N LEU A 357 -1.41 -0.07 6.19
CA LEU A 357 -1.77 -1.19 7.06
C LEU A 357 -3.05 -1.85 6.54
N SER A 358 -3.06 -3.17 6.39
CA SER A 358 -4.26 -3.99 6.20
C SER A 358 -4.66 -4.61 7.54
N VAL A 359 -5.71 -4.08 8.16
CA VAL A 359 -6.14 -4.42 9.53
C VAL A 359 -7.67 -4.37 9.68
N GLU A 360 -8.20 -5.07 10.68
CA GLU A 360 -9.61 -4.94 11.09
C GLU A 360 -9.74 -4.04 12.32
N ARG A 361 -10.37 -2.87 12.14
CA ARG A 361 -10.65 -1.88 13.20
C ARG A 361 -12.16 -1.74 13.45
N SER A 362 -12.56 -0.74 14.24
CA SER A 362 -13.99 -0.47 14.50
C SER A 362 -14.72 0.14 13.31
N ASP A 363 -14.00 0.88 12.48
CA ASP A 363 -14.46 1.67 11.33
C ASP A 363 -14.28 0.96 9.97
N THR A 364 -13.72 -0.25 9.99
CA THR A 364 -13.57 -1.13 8.84
C THR A 364 -14.90 -1.42 8.14
N GLN A 365 -14.86 -1.46 6.81
CA GLN A 365 -15.94 -1.91 5.94
C GLN A 365 -15.67 -3.39 5.57
N GLY A 366 -16.52 -4.33 5.99
CA GLY A 366 -16.31 -5.74 5.63
C GLY A 366 -15.19 -6.45 6.40
N GLY A 367 -14.22 -7.03 5.67
CA GLY A 367 -13.11 -7.85 6.17
C GLY A 367 -11.98 -7.03 6.78
N ARG A 368 -10.73 -7.20 6.34
CA ARG A 368 -9.64 -6.26 6.63
C ARG A 368 -9.66 -5.10 5.63
N ASP A 369 -9.40 -3.90 6.13
CA ASP A 369 -9.33 -2.67 5.32
C ASP A 369 -7.91 -2.14 5.26
N LEU A 370 -7.61 -1.36 4.21
CA LEU A 370 -6.40 -0.56 4.10
C LEU A 370 -6.54 0.78 4.85
N TYR A 371 -5.50 1.10 5.63
CA TYR A 371 -5.33 2.33 6.38
C TYR A 371 -3.96 2.96 6.10
N VAL A 372 -3.85 4.27 6.26
CA VAL A 372 -2.57 5.00 6.22
C VAL A 372 -2.20 5.56 7.59
N SER A 373 -0.92 5.55 7.92
CA SER A 373 -0.34 6.22 9.09
C SER A 373 0.92 6.99 8.69
N PHE A 374 1.18 8.11 9.36
CA PHE A 374 2.24 9.06 9.01
C PHE A 374 3.28 9.19 10.12
N MET A 375 4.56 9.21 9.73
CA MET A 375 5.67 9.47 10.64
C MET A 375 5.55 10.85 11.30
N GLN A 376 5.63 10.87 12.63
CA GLN A 376 5.56 12.08 13.47
C GLN A 376 6.95 12.55 13.88
N ALA A 377 7.04 13.78 14.40
CA ALA A 377 8.31 14.38 14.82
C ALA A 377 8.98 13.64 16.00
N ASP A 378 8.19 12.96 16.84
CA ASP A 378 8.68 12.15 17.97
C ASP A 378 9.07 10.71 17.55
N SER A 379 9.14 10.44 16.24
CA SER A 379 9.37 9.11 15.66
C SER A 379 8.29 8.06 15.94
N SER A 380 7.11 8.48 16.42
CA SER A 380 5.91 7.64 16.40
C SER A 380 5.18 7.75 15.06
N TRP A 381 4.24 6.86 14.83
CA TRP A 381 3.34 6.85 13.69
C TRP A 381 1.95 7.34 14.11
N SER A 382 1.29 8.12 13.26
CA SER A 382 -0.05 8.65 13.53
C SER A 382 -1.09 7.54 13.73
N GLU A 383 -2.28 7.93 14.18
CA GLU A 383 -3.40 7.00 14.18
C GLU A 383 -3.73 6.55 12.74
N PRO A 384 -4.02 5.26 12.52
CA PRO A 384 -4.41 4.76 11.20
C PRO A 384 -5.69 5.44 10.68
N LEU A 385 -5.60 6.06 9.51
CA LEU A 385 -6.70 6.68 8.77
C LEU A 385 -7.20 5.71 7.68
N ASN A 386 -8.49 5.39 7.65
CA ASN A 386 -9.08 4.50 6.64
C ASN A 386 -8.96 5.13 5.22
N LEU A 387 -8.55 4.35 4.22
CA LEU A 387 -8.36 4.85 2.83
C LEU A 387 -9.67 5.14 2.08
N GLY A 388 -10.82 4.75 2.64
CA GLY A 388 -12.14 5.00 2.08
C GLY A 388 -12.62 3.94 1.09
N MET A 389 -13.93 3.96 0.80
CA MET A 389 -14.66 2.93 0.03
C MET A 389 -14.29 2.85 -1.46
N GLN A 390 -13.42 3.75 -1.95
CA GLN A 390 -12.90 3.66 -3.31
C GLN A 390 -11.81 2.60 -3.44
N VAL A 391 -11.11 2.31 -2.34
CA VAL A 391 -10.06 1.29 -2.23
C VAL A 391 -10.57 0.10 -1.41
N ASN A 392 -11.17 0.39 -0.25
CA ASN A 392 -11.68 -0.63 0.67
C ASN A 392 -13.04 -1.17 0.21
N THR A 393 -13.18 -2.48 0.27
CA THR A 393 -14.32 -3.23 -0.26
C THR A 393 -15.13 -3.85 0.87
N PHE A 394 -16.04 -4.78 0.57
CA PHE A 394 -16.74 -5.56 1.59
C PHE A 394 -15.94 -6.81 2.01
N ALA A 395 -14.85 -7.12 1.31
CA ALA A 395 -14.05 -8.32 1.52
C ALA A 395 -12.77 -7.98 2.31
N ASP A 396 -11.80 -8.88 2.29
CA ASP A 396 -10.45 -8.60 2.77
C ASP A 396 -9.68 -7.82 1.69
N ASP A 397 -9.20 -6.62 2.02
CA ASP A 397 -8.26 -5.84 1.22
C ASP A 397 -6.86 -5.94 1.84
N ILE A 398 -5.95 -6.61 1.12
CA ILE A 398 -4.75 -7.19 1.70
C ILE A 398 -3.51 -6.93 0.84
N THR A 399 -2.35 -7.21 1.45
CA THR A 399 -1.02 -7.16 0.84
C THR A 399 -0.76 -5.84 0.09
N PRO A 400 -0.91 -4.68 0.76
CA PRO A 400 -0.69 -3.40 0.10
C PRO A 400 0.80 -3.23 -0.24
N PHE A 401 1.07 -2.68 -1.41
CA PHE A 401 2.39 -2.24 -1.85
C PHE A 401 2.31 -0.84 -2.45
N LEU A 402 2.91 0.12 -1.77
CA LEU A 402 3.04 1.50 -2.25
C LEU A 402 4.34 1.63 -3.06
N ALA A 403 4.22 1.96 -4.34
CA ALA A 403 5.37 2.15 -5.21
C ALA A 403 6.21 3.36 -4.80
N ALA A 404 7.45 3.39 -5.29
CA ALA A 404 8.43 4.41 -4.93
C ALA A 404 8.08 5.83 -5.41
N ASP A 405 7.06 5.99 -6.25
CA ASP A 405 6.49 7.29 -6.60
C ASP A 405 5.60 7.90 -5.51
N ASN A 406 5.28 7.15 -4.44
CA ASN A 406 4.38 7.52 -3.34
C ASN A 406 2.95 7.89 -3.79
N VAL A 407 2.53 7.39 -4.95
CA VAL A 407 1.23 7.67 -5.56
C VAL A 407 0.53 6.39 -5.99
N THR A 408 1.26 5.42 -6.53
CA THR A 408 0.67 4.20 -7.08
C THR A 408 0.64 3.10 -6.01
N LEU A 409 -0.56 2.60 -5.71
CA LEU A 409 -0.82 1.53 -4.75
C LEU A 409 -1.27 0.26 -5.47
N TYR A 410 -0.64 -0.85 -5.15
CA TYR A 410 -1.07 -2.19 -5.54
C TYR A 410 -1.58 -2.92 -4.31
N TYR A 411 -2.66 -3.68 -4.44
CA TYR A 411 -3.24 -4.46 -3.35
C TYR A 411 -4.07 -5.60 -3.91
N SER A 412 -4.39 -6.59 -3.07
CA SER A 412 -5.24 -7.71 -3.46
C SER A 412 -6.56 -7.68 -2.73
N THR A 413 -7.63 -8.06 -3.42
CA THR A 413 -8.96 -8.18 -2.86
C THR A 413 -9.82 -9.13 -3.67
N LYS A 414 -10.91 -9.59 -3.06
CA LYS A 414 -12.02 -10.29 -3.71
C LYS A 414 -13.33 -9.54 -3.70
N GLY A 415 -13.28 -8.29 -3.25
CA GLY A 415 -14.43 -7.41 -3.20
C GLY A 415 -14.74 -6.72 -4.53
N GLU A 416 -13.82 -6.78 -5.49
CA GLU A 416 -13.99 -6.23 -6.84
C GLU A 416 -14.15 -7.36 -7.87
N PRO A 417 -14.78 -7.08 -9.03
CA PRO A 417 -14.81 -8.02 -10.14
C PRO A 417 -13.40 -8.49 -10.56
N GLY A 418 -13.21 -9.80 -10.62
CA GLY A 418 -11.92 -10.44 -10.87
C GLY A 418 -12.05 -11.86 -11.43
N TYR A 419 -10.96 -12.63 -11.36
CA TYR A 419 -10.80 -13.96 -11.93
C TYR A 419 -10.86 -15.08 -10.88
N GLY A 420 -10.41 -14.85 -9.65
CA GLY A 420 -10.28 -15.90 -8.62
C GLY A 420 -10.67 -15.47 -7.20
N ASP A 421 -10.15 -16.19 -6.20
CA ASP A 421 -10.44 -15.90 -4.77
C ASP A 421 -9.71 -14.67 -4.26
N ASN A 422 -8.57 -14.26 -4.82
CA ASN A 422 -7.99 -12.94 -4.58
C ASN A 422 -7.27 -12.50 -5.85
N ASP A 423 -7.54 -11.27 -6.27
CA ASP A 423 -6.97 -10.67 -7.46
C ASP A 423 -6.16 -9.43 -7.06
N ILE A 424 -5.07 -9.17 -7.78
CA ILE A 424 -4.23 -7.99 -7.63
C ILE A 424 -4.77 -6.85 -8.50
N PHE A 425 -4.94 -5.69 -7.87
CA PHE A 425 -5.40 -4.43 -8.46
C PHE A 425 -4.35 -3.33 -8.29
N VAL A 426 -4.41 -2.32 -9.16
CA VAL A 426 -3.67 -1.08 -9.06
C VAL A 426 -4.60 0.12 -8.95
N THR A 427 -4.28 1.06 -8.08
CA THR A 427 -4.96 2.36 -7.95
C THR A 427 -3.94 3.47 -7.72
N ARG A 428 -4.31 4.72 -8.00
CA ARG A 428 -3.46 5.90 -7.87
C ARG A 428 -4.12 6.95 -7.01
N ARG A 429 -3.36 7.47 -6.06
CA ARG A 429 -3.77 8.58 -5.21
C ARG A 429 -3.95 9.83 -6.06
N LEU A 430 -5.07 10.54 -5.88
CA LEU A 430 -5.41 11.71 -6.69
C LEU A 430 -5.09 13.05 -6.01
N ASP A 431 -4.92 13.03 -4.68
CA ASP A 431 -4.54 14.20 -3.87
C ASP A 431 -3.90 13.79 -2.54
N ASP A 432 -3.50 14.76 -1.71
CA ASP A 432 -2.85 14.53 -0.41
C ASP A 432 -3.80 14.12 0.73
N THR A 433 -5.09 13.88 0.47
CA THR A 433 -6.06 13.48 1.52
C THR A 433 -5.96 12.02 1.92
N TRP A 434 -5.39 11.17 1.06
CA TRP A 434 -5.36 9.70 1.21
C TRP A 434 -6.73 9.01 1.22
N THR A 435 -7.81 9.75 0.97
CA THR A 435 -9.17 9.21 0.82
C THR A 435 -9.71 9.34 -0.60
N ASN A 436 -8.96 10.00 -1.49
CA ASN A 436 -9.31 10.21 -2.89
C ASN A 436 -8.35 9.44 -3.81
N TRP A 437 -8.87 8.38 -4.41
CA TRP A 437 -8.12 7.43 -5.23
C TRP A 437 -8.83 7.21 -6.56
N SER A 438 -8.09 6.85 -7.61
CA SER A 438 -8.70 6.39 -8.85
C SER A 438 -9.46 5.08 -8.65
N THR A 439 -10.40 4.76 -9.54
CA THR A 439 -11.01 3.43 -9.57
C THR A 439 -9.95 2.33 -9.74
N PRO A 440 -9.92 1.30 -8.88
CA PRO A 440 -8.98 0.19 -8.99
C PRO A 440 -9.08 -0.51 -10.35
N LEU A 441 -7.92 -0.83 -10.93
CA LEU A 441 -7.78 -1.56 -12.19
C LEU A 441 -7.21 -2.95 -11.90
N ASN A 442 -7.90 -4.00 -12.37
CA ASN A 442 -7.43 -5.37 -12.28
C ASN A 442 -6.23 -5.56 -13.23
N LEU A 443 -5.16 -6.21 -12.76
CA LEU A 443 -3.94 -6.42 -13.55
C LEU A 443 -4.05 -7.53 -14.63
N GLY A 444 -5.23 -8.12 -14.79
CA GLY A 444 -5.53 -9.03 -15.88
C GLY A 444 -5.04 -10.46 -15.66
N PRO A 445 -5.38 -11.37 -16.59
CA PRO A 445 -5.31 -12.81 -16.38
C PRO A 445 -3.88 -13.39 -16.45
N ALA A 446 -2.90 -12.57 -16.85
CA ALA A 446 -1.50 -12.96 -16.78
C ALA A 446 -1.01 -13.01 -15.32
N ILE A 447 -1.53 -12.15 -14.45
CA ILE A 447 -1.22 -12.14 -13.02
C ILE A 447 -2.31 -12.89 -12.27
N ASN A 448 -3.57 -12.48 -12.45
CA ASN A 448 -4.71 -12.98 -11.70
C ASN A 448 -5.27 -14.26 -12.32
N THR A 449 -5.28 -15.32 -11.52
CA THR A 449 -5.72 -16.66 -11.92
C THR A 449 -7.11 -16.94 -11.37
N ALA A 450 -7.60 -18.17 -11.55
CA ALA A 450 -8.84 -18.62 -10.90
C ALA A 450 -8.65 -18.95 -9.41
N ASP A 451 -7.39 -19.00 -8.94
CA ASP A 451 -7.04 -19.36 -7.57
C ASP A 451 -6.74 -18.09 -6.75
N TRP A 452 -5.74 -18.15 -5.86
CA TRP A 452 -5.37 -17.05 -4.97
C TRP A 452 -4.09 -16.37 -5.45
N ASP A 453 -4.15 -15.05 -5.72
CA ASP A 453 -3.03 -14.25 -6.19
C ASP A 453 -2.84 -12.97 -5.36
N ALA A 454 -1.65 -12.78 -4.77
CA ALA A 454 -1.38 -11.62 -3.92
C ALA A 454 0.11 -11.30 -3.72
N TYR A 455 0.41 -10.46 -2.72
CA TYR A 455 1.75 -10.05 -2.32
C TYR A 455 2.58 -9.45 -3.48
N TYR A 456 1.99 -8.48 -4.16
CA TYR A 456 2.63 -7.79 -5.26
C TYR A 456 3.76 -6.88 -4.79
N THR A 457 4.91 -6.89 -5.47
CA THR A 457 6.02 -5.96 -5.20
C THR A 457 6.83 -5.67 -6.47
N ILE A 458 7.37 -4.45 -6.58
CA ILE A 458 8.18 -4.00 -7.72
C ILE A 458 9.43 -3.25 -7.23
N PRO A 459 10.59 -3.39 -7.91
CA PRO A 459 11.74 -2.52 -7.67
C PRO A 459 11.47 -1.11 -8.21
N ALA A 460 12.36 -0.16 -7.90
CA ALA A 460 12.21 1.24 -8.34
C ALA A 460 12.20 1.41 -9.87
N SER A 461 12.78 0.46 -10.61
CA SER A 461 12.74 0.45 -12.07
C SER A 461 11.34 0.15 -12.63
N GLY A 462 10.50 -0.56 -11.87
CA GLY A 462 9.19 -1.04 -12.32
C GLY A 462 9.26 -1.97 -13.53
N GLU A 463 10.41 -2.60 -13.79
CA GLU A 463 10.57 -3.46 -14.98
C GLU A 463 9.87 -4.81 -14.82
N TYR A 464 10.01 -5.42 -13.65
CA TYR A 464 9.35 -6.66 -13.27
C TYR A 464 8.53 -6.47 -12.00
N ALA A 465 7.41 -7.18 -11.91
CA ALA A 465 6.72 -7.42 -10.66
C ALA A 465 6.98 -8.81 -10.14
N TYR A 466 6.91 -8.95 -8.82
CA TYR A 466 6.97 -10.21 -8.10
C TYR A 466 5.67 -10.39 -7.31
N PHE A 467 5.15 -11.61 -7.26
CA PHE A 467 3.88 -11.90 -6.61
C PHE A 467 3.79 -13.39 -6.25
N VAL A 468 2.81 -13.75 -5.44
CA VAL A 468 2.49 -15.12 -5.07
C VAL A 468 1.30 -15.59 -5.88
N SER A 469 1.36 -16.83 -6.38
CA SER A 469 0.23 -17.52 -7.00
C SER A 469 0.13 -18.95 -6.47
N TYR A 470 -1.09 -19.49 -6.39
CA TYR A 470 -1.34 -20.89 -6.03
C TYR A 470 -1.47 -21.80 -7.25
N LYS A 471 -1.36 -21.22 -8.45
CA LYS A 471 -1.47 -21.94 -9.72
C LYS A 471 -0.09 -22.15 -10.37
N ASN A 472 0.12 -23.33 -10.95
CA ASN A 472 1.38 -23.72 -11.62
C ASN A 472 2.62 -23.63 -10.69
N THR A 473 2.44 -24.10 -9.46
CA THR A 473 3.44 -24.09 -8.38
C THR A 473 4.26 -25.38 -8.38
N LEU A 474 5.45 -25.33 -7.78
CA LEU A 474 6.24 -26.50 -7.39
C LEU A 474 5.72 -27.14 -6.10
N GLY A 475 5.09 -26.32 -5.24
CA GLY A 475 4.55 -26.72 -3.95
C GLY A 475 3.16 -26.16 -3.68
N LYS A 476 2.96 -25.62 -2.49
CA LYS A 476 1.67 -25.05 -2.06
C LYS A 476 1.43 -23.66 -2.67
N SER A 477 2.47 -22.84 -2.68
CA SER A 477 2.44 -21.48 -3.21
C SER A 477 3.85 -21.07 -3.59
N ASP A 478 3.99 -20.44 -4.75
CA ASP A 478 5.29 -20.08 -5.29
C ASP A 478 5.38 -18.57 -5.55
N ILE A 479 6.61 -18.07 -5.57
CA ILE A 479 6.92 -16.73 -6.06
C ILE A 479 7.07 -16.77 -7.57
N PHE A 480 6.37 -15.85 -8.22
CA PHE A 480 6.47 -15.59 -9.65
C PHE A 480 7.04 -14.20 -9.91
N ARG A 481 7.59 -13.98 -11.11
CA ARG A 481 7.82 -12.64 -11.64
C ARG A 481 7.24 -12.46 -13.04
N ILE A 482 6.91 -11.24 -13.42
CA ILE A 482 6.38 -10.92 -14.76
C ILE A 482 6.85 -9.54 -15.21
N LYS A 483 7.13 -9.38 -16.50
CA LYS A 483 7.53 -8.09 -17.07
C LYS A 483 6.33 -7.15 -17.15
N LEU A 484 6.51 -5.89 -16.75
CA LEU A 484 5.43 -4.91 -16.73
C LEU A 484 5.36 -4.06 -18.01
N PRO A 485 4.17 -3.88 -18.61
CA PRO A 485 3.94 -2.85 -19.62
C PRO A 485 3.83 -1.47 -18.96
N ASP A 486 4.05 -0.41 -19.72
CA ASP A 486 4.08 0.96 -19.20
C ASP A 486 2.79 1.38 -18.49
N ALA A 487 1.63 0.90 -18.95
CA ALA A 487 0.34 1.18 -18.31
C ALA A 487 0.26 0.63 -16.86
N ALA A 488 0.95 -0.47 -16.58
CA ALA A 488 0.97 -1.12 -15.27
C ALA A 488 2.00 -0.50 -14.31
N LYS A 489 2.95 0.30 -14.83
CA LYS A 489 4.05 0.86 -14.04
C LYS A 489 3.60 2.05 -13.19
N PRO A 490 4.28 2.29 -12.05
CA PRO A 490 4.18 3.56 -11.34
C PRO A 490 4.82 4.69 -12.15
N ASN A 491 4.70 5.93 -11.67
CA ASN A 491 5.47 7.02 -12.25
C ASN A 491 6.98 6.73 -12.11
N PRO A 492 7.80 7.05 -13.12
CA PRO A 492 9.23 6.81 -13.04
C PRO A 492 9.87 7.62 -11.91
N VAL A 493 10.98 7.10 -11.39
CA VAL A 493 11.76 7.70 -10.30
C VAL A 493 13.25 7.63 -10.62
N VAL A 494 14.07 8.34 -9.84
CA VAL A 494 15.54 8.27 -9.94
C VAL A 494 16.11 7.57 -8.71
N LEU A 495 16.87 6.49 -8.91
CA LEU A 495 17.65 5.84 -7.87
C LEU A 495 19.04 6.48 -7.78
N VAL A 496 19.30 7.22 -6.71
CA VAL A 496 20.64 7.77 -6.43
C VAL A 496 21.38 6.81 -5.52
N GLN A 497 22.61 6.45 -5.89
CA GLN A 497 23.45 5.53 -5.13
C GLN A 497 24.87 6.06 -4.98
N GLY A 498 25.56 5.70 -3.91
CA GLY A 498 26.96 6.09 -3.71
C GLY A 498 27.49 5.68 -2.36
N LYS A 499 28.61 6.28 -1.95
CA LYS A 499 29.21 6.08 -0.63
C LYS A 499 29.28 7.38 0.16
N VAL A 500 29.13 7.28 1.48
CA VAL A 500 29.48 8.36 2.41
C VAL A 500 30.91 8.17 2.88
N ILE A 501 31.75 9.17 2.64
CA ILE A 501 33.20 9.09 2.79
C ILE A 501 33.71 10.23 3.67
N ASN A 502 34.62 9.89 4.60
CA ASN A 502 35.43 10.88 5.28
C ASN A 502 36.39 11.52 4.27
N GLN A 503 36.22 12.80 3.96
CA GLN A 503 37.02 13.46 2.92
C GLN A 503 38.52 13.47 3.24
N LYS A 504 38.90 13.50 4.53
CA LYS A 504 40.30 13.53 4.95
C LYS A 504 40.97 12.17 4.85
N THR A 505 40.27 11.10 5.26
CA THR A 505 40.88 9.77 5.40
C THR A 505 40.53 8.80 4.28
N GLY A 506 39.54 9.12 3.43
CA GLY A 506 39.00 8.22 2.43
C GLY A 506 38.19 7.04 2.99
N LYS A 507 38.06 6.93 4.32
CA LYS A 507 37.34 5.83 4.97
C LYS A 507 35.82 6.01 4.87
N PRO A 508 35.05 4.91 4.73
CA PRO A 508 33.60 4.97 4.72
C PRO A 508 33.03 5.43 6.08
N ILE A 509 31.85 6.06 6.05
CA ILE A 509 31.13 6.49 7.25
C ILE A 509 29.70 5.93 7.23
N GLY A 510 29.32 5.24 8.31
CA GLY A 510 27.93 4.92 8.64
C GLY A 510 27.22 6.10 9.31
N THR A 511 26.17 6.61 8.67
CA THR A 511 25.47 7.82 9.06
C THR A 511 24.10 7.95 8.38
N THR A 512 23.35 8.99 8.73
CA THR A 512 22.06 9.35 8.12
C THR A 512 22.29 10.25 6.92
N ILE A 513 21.51 10.06 5.86
CA ILE A 513 21.42 10.94 4.70
C ILE A 513 20.06 11.61 4.77
N VAL A 514 20.05 12.93 4.71
CA VAL A 514 18.83 13.76 4.68
C VAL A 514 18.67 14.31 3.27
N TYR A 515 17.45 14.30 2.76
CA TYR A 515 17.13 14.91 1.47
C TYR A 515 15.85 15.74 1.54
N ASP A 516 15.94 16.94 0.97
CA ASP A 516 14.96 18.02 1.05
C ASP A 516 14.50 18.43 -0.36
N ASP A 517 13.28 18.95 -0.44
CA ASP A 517 12.84 19.72 -1.59
C ASP A 517 13.28 21.17 -1.41
N LEU A 518 14.20 21.61 -2.27
CA LEU A 518 14.80 22.94 -2.22
C LEU A 518 13.82 24.06 -2.59
N LYS A 519 12.70 23.76 -3.27
CA LYS A 519 11.65 24.75 -3.55
C LYS A 519 10.76 24.99 -2.34
N SER A 520 10.25 23.91 -1.73
CA SER A 520 9.34 24.03 -0.58
C SER A 520 10.06 24.15 0.77
N HIS A 521 11.38 23.92 0.80
CA HIS A 521 12.21 23.85 2.00
C HIS A 521 11.72 22.81 3.02
N LYS A 522 11.06 21.75 2.54
CA LYS A 522 10.59 20.63 3.37
C LYS A 522 11.53 19.45 3.21
N GLN A 523 11.85 18.80 4.33
CA GLN A 523 12.48 17.48 4.29
C GLN A 523 11.57 16.52 3.55
N VAL A 524 12.10 15.79 2.58
CA VAL A 524 11.35 14.78 1.83
C VAL A 524 11.52 13.41 2.48
N GLY A 525 12.73 13.03 2.88
CA GLY A 525 12.95 11.76 3.57
C GLY A 525 14.35 11.63 4.15
N VAL A 526 14.62 10.44 4.68
CA VAL A 526 15.92 10.06 5.25
C VAL A 526 16.34 8.69 4.74
N ALA A 527 17.65 8.45 4.74
CA ALA A 527 18.26 7.16 4.43
C ALA A 527 19.46 6.91 5.35
N ARG A 528 19.99 5.69 5.36
CA ARG A 528 21.21 5.35 6.12
C ARG A 528 22.30 4.82 5.20
N SER A 529 23.55 5.20 5.45
CA SER A 529 24.69 4.52 4.84
C SER A 529 25.09 3.30 5.65
N ASN A 530 25.56 2.28 4.94
CA ASN A 530 26.08 1.05 5.50
C ASN A 530 27.33 1.38 6.35
N PRO A 531 27.37 1.00 7.64
CA PRO A 531 28.50 1.32 8.51
C PRO A 531 29.84 0.68 8.12
N LYS A 532 29.82 -0.38 7.33
CA LYS A 532 31.04 -1.11 6.91
C LYS A 532 31.69 -0.50 5.67
N ASP A 533 30.89 -0.14 4.66
CA ASP A 533 31.40 0.26 3.34
C ASP A 533 30.92 1.64 2.87
N GLY A 534 30.09 2.31 3.68
CA GLY A 534 29.57 3.65 3.43
C GLY A 534 28.48 3.69 2.36
N SER A 535 28.11 2.58 1.75
CA SER A 535 27.13 2.54 0.66
C SER A 535 25.75 3.02 1.12
N TYR A 536 25.11 3.85 0.31
CA TYR A 536 23.76 4.33 0.53
C TYR A 536 23.02 4.41 -0.80
N ARG A 537 21.70 4.48 -0.69
CA ARG A 537 20.77 4.66 -1.80
C ARG A 537 19.60 5.51 -1.34
N ILE A 538 19.05 6.31 -2.24
CA ILE A 538 17.78 7.04 -2.08
C ILE A 538 17.00 6.96 -3.37
N VAL A 539 15.68 6.93 -3.29
CA VAL A 539 14.80 7.00 -4.47
C VAL A 539 14.10 8.35 -4.47
N LEU A 540 14.17 9.04 -5.59
CA LEU A 540 13.70 10.41 -5.76
C LEU A 540 12.65 10.47 -6.89
N PRO A 541 11.36 10.69 -6.55
CA PRO A 541 10.33 11.00 -7.54
C PRO A 541 10.63 12.30 -8.29
N TYR A 542 10.18 12.41 -9.55
CA TYR A 542 10.28 13.65 -10.33
C TYR A 542 9.40 14.78 -9.76
N GLN A 543 9.41 15.93 -10.45
CA GLN A 543 8.69 17.17 -10.16
C GLN A 543 9.24 17.99 -8.98
N LYS A 544 10.44 17.65 -8.49
CA LYS A 544 11.08 18.35 -7.37
C LYS A 544 12.54 18.70 -7.68
N LEU A 545 13.04 19.72 -6.98
CA LEU A 545 14.46 20.07 -6.97
C LEU A 545 15.04 19.59 -5.63
N TYR A 546 15.88 18.57 -5.65
CA TYR A 546 16.38 17.97 -4.43
C TYR A 546 17.71 18.55 -3.98
N GLY A 547 17.87 18.67 -2.67
CA GLY A 547 19.15 18.81 -1.99
C GLY A 547 19.34 17.65 -1.03
N PHE A 548 20.56 17.09 -0.95
CA PHE A 548 20.82 15.95 -0.07
C PHE A 548 22.25 15.95 0.46
N HIS A 549 22.40 15.50 1.71
CA HIS A 549 23.66 15.50 2.43
C HIS A 549 23.68 14.42 3.53
N ALA A 550 24.87 14.02 3.95
CA ALA A 550 25.07 13.06 5.06
C ALA A 550 25.30 13.80 6.38
N GLU A 551 24.74 13.35 7.51
CA GLU A 551 24.82 14.02 8.81
C GLU A 551 25.49 13.17 9.91
N LYS A 552 26.74 13.52 10.27
CA LYS A 552 27.46 12.86 11.36
C LYS A 552 28.02 13.90 12.34
N SER A 553 27.77 13.70 13.63
CA SER A 553 28.39 14.51 14.69
C SER A 553 29.92 14.50 14.55
N GLY A 554 30.54 15.68 14.71
CA GLY A 554 31.98 15.89 14.52
C GLY A 554 32.40 16.13 13.06
N PHE A 555 31.46 16.20 12.11
CA PHE A 555 31.74 16.44 10.70
C PHE A 555 30.87 17.57 10.12
N TYR A 556 31.41 18.28 9.12
CA TYR A 556 30.65 19.18 8.25
C TYR A 556 30.22 18.45 6.97
N PRO A 557 28.95 18.57 6.57
CA PRO A 557 28.43 17.88 5.39
C PRO A 557 28.66 18.65 4.07
N ILE A 558 29.13 17.95 3.04
CA ILE A 558 29.11 18.49 1.67
C ILE A 558 27.79 18.13 1.00
N SER A 559 26.93 19.14 0.82
CA SER A 559 25.64 18.98 0.16
C SER A 559 25.76 18.79 -1.35
N LYS A 560 24.84 18.02 -1.92
CA LYS A 560 24.62 17.87 -3.36
C LYS A 560 23.20 18.30 -3.69
N SER A 561 22.95 18.60 -4.96
CA SER A 561 21.62 18.90 -5.48
C SER A 561 21.37 18.17 -6.78
N LEU A 562 20.09 17.92 -7.08
CA LEU A 562 19.65 17.29 -8.31
C LEU A 562 18.32 17.91 -8.76
N ASP A 563 18.28 18.45 -9.98
CA ASP A 563 17.07 18.98 -10.58
C ASP A 563 16.30 17.87 -11.30
N LEU A 564 15.13 17.51 -10.76
CA LEU A 564 14.22 16.53 -11.31
C LEU A 564 12.85 17.16 -11.65
N LEU A 565 12.81 18.46 -11.96
CA LEU A 565 11.55 19.15 -12.26
C LEU A 565 10.85 18.63 -13.52
N LYS A 566 11.61 18.08 -14.49
CA LYS A 566 11.07 17.50 -15.71
C LYS A 566 11.02 15.98 -15.58
N THR A 567 9.84 15.40 -15.78
CA THR A 567 9.65 13.95 -15.82
C THR A 567 10.47 13.34 -16.95
N ASN A 568 11.13 12.22 -16.66
CA ASN A 568 11.86 11.40 -17.62
C ASN A 568 11.71 9.92 -17.22
N GLN A 569 12.29 8.99 -17.97
CA GLN A 569 12.31 7.57 -17.64
C GLN A 569 13.06 7.28 -16.31
N TYR A 570 12.96 6.04 -15.83
CA TYR A 570 13.78 5.58 -14.70
C TYR A 570 15.27 5.80 -14.96
N GLN A 571 16.00 6.24 -13.94
CA GLN A 571 17.45 6.48 -14.03
C GLN A 571 18.17 6.05 -12.75
N GLU A 572 19.39 5.56 -12.91
CA GLU A 572 20.33 5.34 -11.81
C GLU A 572 21.46 6.37 -11.86
N ILE A 573 21.72 7.04 -10.74
CA ILE A 573 22.76 8.08 -10.66
C ILE A 573 23.74 7.76 -9.54
N LYS A 574 25.03 7.74 -9.86
CA LYS A 574 26.10 7.61 -8.86
C LYS A 574 26.51 8.96 -8.28
N ARG A 575 26.41 9.12 -6.95
CA ARG A 575 26.82 10.31 -6.20
C ARG A 575 27.41 9.95 -4.84
N ASP A 576 28.71 10.14 -4.69
CA ASP A 576 29.34 10.03 -3.37
C ASP A 576 29.11 11.30 -2.54
N LEU A 577 28.94 11.10 -1.24
CA LEU A 577 28.77 12.16 -0.24
C LEU A 577 30.02 12.23 0.63
N PHE A 578 30.45 13.45 0.91
CA PHE A 578 31.68 13.70 1.65
C PHE A 578 31.37 14.42 2.96
N LEU A 579 32.04 13.98 4.01
CA LEU A 579 32.02 14.58 5.33
C LEU A 579 33.43 15.07 5.67
N VAL A 580 33.54 16.34 6.04
CA VAL A 580 34.82 16.95 6.45
C VAL A 580 34.91 16.94 7.97
N PRO A 581 35.95 16.34 8.58
CA PRO A 581 36.14 16.39 10.02
C PRO A 581 36.20 17.83 10.55
N LEU A 582 35.49 18.12 11.64
CA LEU A 582 35.56 19.41 12.33
C LEU A 582 36.81 19.45 13.22
N GLU A 583 37.96 19.75 12.64
CA GLU A 583 39.27 19.81 13.30
C GLU A 583 39.92 21.19 13.12
N LYS A 584 40.75 21.61 14.08
CA LYS A 584 41.52 22.86 13.97
C LYS A 584 42.38 22.85 12.71
N GLY A 585 42.37 23.96 11.97
CA GLY A 585 43.10 24.15 10.72
C GLY A 585 42.37 23.64 9.47
N GLN A 586 41.25 22.92 9.61
CA GLN A 586 40.47 22.48 8.45
C GLN A 586 39.75 23.65 7.79
N ALA A 587 39.84 23.73 6.46
CA ALA A 587 39.12 24.67 5.62
C ALA A 587 37.96 23.97 4.92
N ILE A 588 36.75 24.49 5.11
CA ILE A 588 35.51 23.85 4.64
C ILE A 588 34.77 24.83 3.73
N ARG A 589 34.56 24.44 2.48
CA ARG A 589 33.85 25.26 1.48
C ARG A 589 32.34 25.22 1.71
N LEU A 590 31.71 26.40 1.67
CA LEU A 590 30.25 26.55 1.70
C LEU A 590 29.71 26.43 0.26
N ASN A 591 29.42 25.21 -0.20
CA ASN A 591 29.17 24.90 -1.62
C ASN A 591 27.87 25.48 -2.21
N ASN A 592 26.93 25.93 -1.37
CA ASN A 592 25.63 26.49 -1.78
C ASN A 592 25.47 27.93 -1.32
N LEU A 593 26.55 28.72 -1.34
CA LEU A 593 26.54 30.13 -0.99
C LEU A 593 26.55 30.98 -2.27
N PHE A 594 25.44 31.67 -2.54
CA PHE A 594 25.23 32.46 -3.75
C PHE A 594 25.11 33.95 -3.42
N PHE A 595 25.77 34.77 -4.22
CA PHE A 595 25.72 36.23 -4.19
C PHE A 595 25.21 36.76 -5.53
N ASP A 596 24.61 37.94 -5.55
CA ASP A 596 24.35 38.64 -6.81
C ASP A 596 25.67 39.09 -7.48
N TYR A 597 25.63 39.27 -8.81
CA TYR A 597 26.82 39.62 -9.57
C TYR A 597 27.40 40.95 -9.04
N ASN A 598 28.69 40.93 -8.72
CA ASN A 598 29.41 42.05 -8.11
C ASN A 598 28.84 42.58 -6.77
N GLN A 599 28.01 41.80 -6.09
CA GLN A 599 27.44 42.14 -4.79
C GLN A 599 27.88 41.18 -3.69
N ASP A 600 27.70 41.62 -2.45
CA ASP A 600 27.91 40.89 -1.20
C ASP A 600 26.59 40.47 -0.53
N THR A 601 25.46 40.81 -1.13
CA THR A 601 24.13 40.39 -0.66
C THR A 601 23.93 38.89 -0.87
N LEU A 602 23.64 38.17 0.22
CA LEU A 602 23.35 36.74 0.22
C LEU A 602 21.98 36.47 -0.40
N LYS A 603 21.95 35.59 -1.41
CA LYS A 603 20.66 35.09 -1.95
C LYS A 603 19.95 34.22 -0.93
N ARG A 604 18.61 34.24 -0.96
CA ARG A 604 17.76 33.36 -0.12
C ARG A 604 18.12 31.88 -0.26
N SER A 605 18.53 31.44 -1.46
CA SER A 605 18.99 30.08 -1.72
C SER A 605 20.23 29.67 -0.91
N SER A 606 20.96 30.62 -0.32
CA SER A 606 22.14 30.38 0.52
C SER A 606 21.80 30.03 1.97
N PHE A 607 20.60 30.36 2.44
CA PHE A 607 20.24 30.24 3.85
C PHE A 607 20.23 28.80 4.39
N PRO A 608 19.84 27.75 3.63
CA PRO A 608 19.96 26.37 4.11
C PRO A 608 21.41 26.00 4.48
N GLU A 609 22.39 26.43 3.69
CA GLU A 609 23.81 26.21 3.97
C GLU A 609 24.26 26.95 5.25
N LEU A 610 23.85 28.20 5.39
CA LEU A 610 24.18 28.99 6.56
C LEU A 610 23.50 28.48 7.83
N LYS A 611 22.25 27.99 7.74
CA LYS A 611 21.56 27.35 8.86
C LYS A 611 22.31 26.11 9.36
N ARG A 612 22.93 25.33 8.46
CA ARG A 612 23.80 24.21 8.84
C ARG A 612 25.03 24.68 9.62
N LEU A 613 25.70 25.73 9.14
CA LEU A 613 26.83 26.31 9.86
C LEU A 613 26.41 26.86 11.24
N VAL A 614 25.25 27.52 11.35
CA VAL A 614 24.69 27.96 12.64
C VAL A 614 24.46 26.77 13.58
N LYS A 615 23.85 25.68 13.08
CA LYS A 615 23.64 24.45 13.88
C LYS A 615 24.97 23.94 14.44
N ILE A 616 26.00 23.83 13.61
CA ILE A 616 27.34 23.37 14.02
C ILE A 616 27.98 24.30 15.05
N LEU A 617 27.89 25.62 14.86
CA LEU A 617 28.44 26.59 15.82
C LEU A 617 27.68 26.59 17.15
N ARG A 618 26.40 26.22 17.16
CA ARG A 618 25.62 26.02 18.41
C ARG A 618 26.00 24.72 19.10
N GLU A 619 26.17 23.63 18.36
CA GLU A 619 26.59 22.32 18.88
C GLU A 619 28.03 22.34 19.42
N HIS A 620 28.86 23.28 18.95
CA HIS A 620 30.25 23.46 19.41
C HIS A 620 30.50 24.87 19.93
N PRO A 621 30.15 25.19 21.20
CA PRO A 621 30.20 26.54 21.75
C PRO A 621 31.61 27.16 21.80
N ALA A 622 32.65 26.32 21.96
CA ALA A 622 34.05 26.74 22.00
C ALA A 622 34.67 26.95 20.60
N MET A 623 33.97 26.55 19.54
CA MET A 623 34.47 26.67 18.18
C MET A 623 34.54 28.14 17.75
N VAL A 624 35.72 28.56 17.29
CA VAL A 624 35.98 29.85 16.65
C VAL A 624 36.32 29.61 15.20
N VAL A 625 35.63 30.31 14.29
CA VAL A 625 35.79 30.13 12.84
C VAL A 625 36.24 31.41 12.15
N GLU A 626 37.18 31.24 11.21
CA GLU A 626 37.45 32.23 10.17
C GLU A 626 36.46 32.04 9.04
N ILE A 627 35.77 33.09 8.59
CA ILE A 627 35.06 33.09 7.31
C ILE A 627 35.99 33.73 6.27
N ALA A 628 36.40 32.95 5.29
CA ALA A 628 37.37 33.33 4.27
C ALA A 628 36.70 33.47 2.90
N GLY A 629 36.65 34.69 2.37
CA GLY A 629 36.20 34.97 1.01
C GLY A 629 37.35 34.96 0.00
N HIS A 630 37.10 34.43 -1.19
CA HIS A 630 38.05 34.33 -2.30
C HIS A 630 37.40 34.73 -3.63
N THR A 631 38.19 35.28 -4.55
CA THR A 631 37.80 35.59 -5.94
C THR A 631 38.66 34.81 -6.93
N ASP A 632 38.28 34.85 -8.20
CA ASP A 632 39.20 34.53 -9.29
C ASP A 632 40.14 35.73 -9.57
N SER A 633 40.99 35.59 -10.59
CA SER A 633 41.92 36.62 -11.02
C SER A 633 41.34 37.60 -12.04
N GLU A 634 40.02 37.60 -12.26
CA GLU A 634 39.39 38.54 -13.20
C GLU A 634 39.12 39.86 -12.48
N GLY A 635 39.54 40.97 -13.07
CA GLY A 635 39.35 42.31 -12.50
C GLY A 635 40.52 42.81 -11.65
N GLU A 636 40.32 43.95 -10.99
CA GLU A 636 41.36 44.64 -10.23
C GLU A 636 41.57 43.98 -8.86
N ALA A 637 42.82 43.61 -8.53
CA ALA A 637 43.15 42.89 -7.29
C ALA A 637 42.64 43.58 -6.00
N THR A 638 42.68 44.92 -5.95
CA THR A 638 42.17 45.73 -4.82
C THR A 638 40.65 45.60 -4.66
N LYS A 639 39.90 45.61 -5.77
CA LYS A 639 38.44 45.41 -5.80
C LYS A 639 38.09 43.97 -5.43
N ASN A 640 38.83 43.01 -5.95
CA ASN A 640 38.68 41.60 -5.62
C ASN A 640 38.90 41.32 -4.13
N LEU A 641 39.92 41.92 -3.53
CA LEU A 641 40.17 41.84 -2.10
C LEU A 641 39.00 42.44 -1.29
N ARG A 642 38.53 43.64 -1.67
CA ARG A 642 37.38 44.30 -1.02
C ARG A 642 36.10 43.46 -1.11
N LEU A 643 35.77 42.96 -2.31
CA LEU A 643 34.60 42.13 -2.56
C LEU A 643 34.66 40.82 -1.76
N SER A 644 35.81 40.16 -1.74
CA SER A 644 36.01 38.93 -0.97
C SER A 644 35.80 39.14 0.54
N LYS A 645 36.30 40.26 1.08
CA LYS A 645 36.11 40.65 2.48
C LYS A 645 34.64 41.01 2.77
N ALA A 646 33.98 41.74 1.89
CA ALA A 646 32.57 42.11 2.02
C ALA A 646 31.68 40.85 2.06
N ARG A 647 31.89 39.89 1.16
CA ARG A 647 31.20 38.59 1.16
C ARG A 647 31.42 37.79 2.45
N ALA A 648 32.64 37.78 2.98
CA ALA A 648 32.93 37.16 4.27
C ALA A 648 32.19 37.86 5.42
N ASN A 649 32.15 39.19 5.42
CA ASN A 649 31.40 39.98 6.40
C ASN A 649 29.90 39.71 6.31
N ALA A 650 29.32 39.59 5.11
CA ALA A 650 27.90 39.29 4.92
C ALA A 650 27.50 37.96 5.59
N VAL A 651 28.35 36.94 5.48
CA VAL A 651 28.17 35.66 6.18
C VAL A 651 28.28 35.84 7.69
N VAL A 652 29.30 36.55 8.18
CA VAL A 652 29.44 36.84 9.63
C VAL A 652 28.22 37.57 10.18
N ASN A 653 27.74 38.61 9.49
CA ASN A 653 26.56 39.39 9.87
C ASN A 653 25.32 38.49 9.97
N TYR A 654 25.13 37.58 9.01
CA TYR A 654 24.06 36.59 9.09
C TYR A 654 24.22 35.69 10.33
N LEU A 655 25.41 35.16 10.61
CA LEU A 655 25.65 34.31 11.77
C LEU A 655 25.40 35.04 13.10
N VAL A 656 25.81 36.31 13.20
CA VAL A 656 25.52 37.18 14.35
C VAL A 656 24.02 37.41 14.51
N ALA A 657 23.30 37.68 13.42
CA ALA A 657 21.83 37.80 13.44
C ALA A 657 21.14 36.50 13.90
N GLN A 658 21.79 35.35 13.70
CA GLN A 658 21.35 34.05 14.23
C GLN A 658 21.85 33.76 15.66
N ARG A 659 22.29 34.80 16.38
CA ARG A 659 22.76 34.78 17.78
C ARG A 659 24.05 33.99 17.99
N ILE A 660 24.94 33.93 17.00
CA ILE A 660 26.32 33.47 17.23
C ILE A 660 27.16 34.67 17.71
N ALA A 661 27.87 34.50 18.82
CA ALA A 661 28.68 35.57 19.41
C ALA A 661 29.77 36.05 18.44
N MET A 662 29.89 37.38 18.26
CA MET A 662 30.87 37.99 17.34
C MET A 662 32.31 37.58 17.66
N ALA A 663 32.65 37.39 18.94
CA ALA A 663 33.98 36.94 19.37
C ALA A 663 34.40 35.57 18.80
N ARG A 664 33.45 34.79 18.28
CA ARG A 664 33.70 33.47 17.68
C ARG A 664 33.89 33.51 16.16
N LEU A 665 33.79 34.68 15.55
CA LEU A 665 33.72 34.86 14.11
C LEU A 665 34.80 35.83 13.64
N VAL A 666 35.64 35.39 12.70
CA VAL A 666 36.69 36.23 12.09
C VAL A 666 36.46 36.29 10.58
N ALA A 667 36.05 37.41 10.03
CA ALA A 667 35.99 37.56 8.57
C ALA A 667 37.37 37.86 7.99
N ARG A 668 37.77 37.23 6.88
CA ARG A 668 38.94 37.58 6.07
C ARG A 668 38.61 37.53 4.57
N GLY A 669 39.12 38.49 3.82
CA GLY A 669 39.13 38.45 2.37
C GLY A 669 40.53 38.13 1.88
N TYR A 670 40.66 37.19 0.95
CA TYR A 670 41.94 36.83 0.35
C TYR A 670 42.06 37.26 -1.12
N GLY A 671 40.99 37.79 -1.72
CA GLY A 671 40.96 38.05 -3.16
C GLY A 671 41.37 36.81 -3.95
N GLU A 672 42.26 36.98 -4.91
CA GLU A 672 42.79 35.92 -5.78
C GLU A 672 44.04 35.21 -5.25
N THR A 673 44.57 35.62 -4.08
CA THR A 673 45.88 35.19 -3.57
C THR A 673 45.97 33.73 -3.11
N ARG A 674 44.85 33.01 -3.04
CA ARG A 674 44.76 31.61 -2.58
C ARG A 674 43.88 30.75 -3.51
N PRO A 675 44.31 30.53 -4.76
CA PRO A 675 43.54 29.76 -5.74
C PRO A 675 43.51 28.25 -5.38
N LEU A 676 42.35 27.61 -5.58
CA LEU A 676 42.21 26.15 -5.52
C LEU A 676 42.44 25.47 -6.86
N ALA A 677 42.38 26.23 -7.95
CA ALA A 677 42.60 25.78 -9.31
C ALA A 677 43.24 26.91 -10.13
N PRO A 678 43.94 26.61 -11.23
CA PRO A 678 44.41 27.64 -12.15
C PRO A 678 43.24 28.52 -12.64
N ASN A 679 43.45 29.84 -12.73
CA ASN A 679 42.44 30.79 -13.25
C ASN A 679 42.36 30.80 -14.79
N THR A 680 42.96 29.81 -15.46
CA THR A 680 43.05 29.72 -16.92
C THR A 680 41.75 29.23 -17.59
N SER A 681 40.77 28.77 -16.82
CA SER A 681 39.47 28.32 -17.33
C SER A 681 38.32 28.81 -16.47
N GLU A 682 37.12 28.93 -17.05
CA GLU A 682 35.93 29.33 -16.30
C GLU A 682 35.59 28.35 -15.17
N GLN A 683 35.84 27.06 -15.39
CA GLN A 683 35.66 26.04 -14.36
C GLN A 683 36.63 26.26 -13.19
N GLY A 684 37.89 26.60 -13.46
CA GLY A 684 38.88 26.95 -12.44
C GLY A 684 38.51 28.21 -11.68
N ARG A 685 38.14 29.28 -12.41
CA ARG A 685 37.68 30.55 -11.83
C ARG A 685 36.46 30.37 -10.94
N SER A 686 35.46 29.60 -11.37
CA SER A 686 34.27 29.27 -10.57
C SER A 686 34.59 28.53 -9.26
N ARG A 687 35.66 27.72 -9.24
CA ARG A 687 36.16 27.10 -7.99
C ARG A 687 36.85 28.10 -7.07
N ASN A 688 37.50 29.12 -7.64
CA ASN A 688 38.20 30.15 -6.88
C ASN A 688 37.24 31.20 -6.30
N ARG A 689 36.16 31.53 -6.99
CA ARG A 689 35.03 32.32 -6.47
C ARG A 689 34.25 31.53 -5.41
N ARG A 690 34.68 31.62 -4.16
CA ARG A 690 34.12 30.83 -3.05
C ARG A 690 34.16 31.57 -1.73
N VAL A 691 33.36 31.08 -0.80
CA VAL A 691 33.53 31.33 0.63
C VAL A 691 33.76 29.98 1.32
N GLU A 692 34.73 29.95 2.20
CA GLU A 692 35.02 28.81 3.07
C GLU A 692 35.05 29.29 4.51
N PHE A 693 34.93 28.37 5.47
CA PHE A 693 35.26 28.66 6.85
C PHE A 693 36.41 27.79 7.33
N ARG A 694 37.22 28.31 8.24
CA ARG A 694 38.35 27.61 8.85
C ARG A 694 38.17 27.54 10.35
N ILE A 695 38.40 26.38 10.93
CA ILE A 695 38.31 26.21 12.38
C ILE A 695 39.63 26.67 12.99
N ILE A 696 39.61 27.80 13.71
CA ILE A 696 40.81 28.39 14.35
C ILE A 696 41.00 27.82 15.76
N GLN A 697 39.89 27.57 16.45
CA GLN A 697 39.84 27.00 17.79
C GLN A 697 38.63 26.06 17.87
N LYS A 698 38.75 24.98 18.65
CA LYS A 698 37.69 23.98 18.83
C LYS A 698 37.40 23.80 20.31
#